data_AF-A0A1F9NA51-F1
#
_entry.id   AF-A0A1F9NA51-F1
#
_cell.length_a   1.000
_cell.length_b   1.000
_cell.length_c   1.000
_cell.angle_alpha   90.00
_cell.angle_beta   90.00
_cell.angle_gamma   90.00
#
_symmetry.space_group_name_H-M   'P 1'
#
loop_
_entity.id
_entity.type
_entity.pdbx_description
1 polymer ?
#
loop_
_entity_poly.entity_id
_entity_poly.type
_entity_poly.pdbx_seq_one_letter_code
_entity_poly.pdbx_strand_id
1 'polypeptide(L)'
;MKSKALEVNLSDTRVEVGIDERYAVLLKIVSSYVGILNRMTVFLQELSHPYKNWEFIVGETRYFSIQNYYLFKQDPDGDKALTLFTEIYFNAFESDFSSKLKSEAADNLMLFLQHIVRESGNDLYRFLSVIEKTVRKIETYEEALFYYFIKSYYQPDKIAITLLSNLKDKDPDFFKSINPFLVKFHDSSFQYWLDQEDPLFWVGQSMDVNQLDQGLKDILDEVSHSRILSWKKDLEAVIQTLSQDPARATEALTRLVNYQDFVSRIWAVPQKIMNENGNETAARHLKLIFLFYIIHIPGLSAIHVQALRDINTTLTHLIGDEDFKKDINIINQTFSLLKEHKGKYPETVLDCIHKIGDAVYRTSKINLINYFIDRAVDHGFQFPMIEGTGEDWQIKSNLAHVNNIRVYLELISRHPKKSRRLLSALIIFLAIGGVFIKDTDLFPRDITKFLNSDIGPVFNLVKQLSRLLPAFFNEIGAEGRLRDISTQLDESCQRKDRLIHFLRKQCHVESSSRIVDFIREVILFWKTGDKTALEPYLPPSIYGEIEEKGPFVDGPRKILNSPEFKEIIFPEDNLMHTEEAIHNLIDAAEGVSDPDRSRVKMIFGFYRLLNQKYRIDNLELKRYLSSFHPENLPDTGKLIAALEEKDLEDKIMGLLSYMQELKDIILSEKIYEVNEAIYHKRHFAVDIPSMYGSYNEAKFDALGLTLRIESILNVLFEELINSIDLQVITKSTFKRIYSILSLFRPALELDGIKSNQLNVQMDFLKSSVDIRTCTISQYLDIFKGLLRAVADIINDHFNNIHATNLYQIEARIGKNRILRKYLPNEPGKQESKLDQRVAEVFFMDRIATSIGLQQIDVFLNRVLHTLFQQSEKLSPIHLSRLLNYDPKCSVIEIGSDDPISNNIIFLGNKGLNLIKLKKLGIPVPEGFIITTEVFKCREIINDYKPANVNFKKFVNKMVISLEKRTGKNFGDPENPLLLSVRSGSSISQPGMMDSFLNVGMNEEIASSLAVTSRNPWFAWDSYRRFIQVYGMAFGIKRDAFDEVIDKKKKKYNVLLKRYFTGDQMKEVALAYKQLLKAAQIKLIESPFDQLYLAIDQVFSSWDSKRAKDYRRIMGISDDWGTAVTVQSMVFGNRSRQSGSGVVFSHSPKLPGDTARLWGDFTIG
;
A
#
# COMPACT_ATOMS: atom_id res chain seq x y z
N MET A 1 32.96 26.48 -21.71
CA MET A 1 33.85 25.93 -20.67
C MET A 1 34.02 24.44 -20.93
N LYS A 2 35.23 23.98 -21.26
CA LYS A 2 35.55 22.54 -21.36
C LYS A 2 35.41 21.92 -19.96
N SER A 3 34.70 20.81 -19.85
CA SER A 3 34.40 20.15 -18.59
C SER A 3 35.66 19.49 -18.03
N LYS A 4 36.12 19.96 -16.87
CA LYS A 4 37.22 19.37 -16.10
C LYS A 4 36.89 17.95 -15.59
N ALA A 5 35.61 17.61 -15.48
CA ALA A 5 35.14 16.27 -15.12
C ALA A 5 35.18 15.29 -16.31
N LEU A 6 35.00 15.79 -17.54
CA LEU A 6 35.23 15.01 -18.75
C LEU A 6 36.73 14.73 -18.92
N GLU A 7 37.59 15.69 -18.57
CA GLU A 7 39.04 15.57 -18.60
C GLU A 7 39.60 14.52 -17.63
N VAL A 8 38.97 14.35 -16.46
CA VAL A 8 39.34 13.34 -15.44
C VAL A 8 38.72 11.97 -15.75
N ASN A 9 37.48 11.89 -16.26
CA ASN A 9 36.93 10.59 -16.73
C ASN A 9 37.69 10.06 -17.96
N LEU A 10 38.23 10.95 -18.79
CA LEU A 10 39.10 10.60 -19.93
C LEU A 10 40.53 10.22 -19.50
N SER A 11 40.97 10.49 -18.26
CA SER A 11 42.32 10.12 -17.80
C SER A 11 42.41 8.70 -17.25
N ASP A 12 41.34 8.19 -16.64
CA ASP A 12 41.38 6.90 -15.92
C ASP A 12 40.78 5.73 -16.72
N THR A 13 40.07 6.00 -17.83
CA THR A 13 39.58 4.99 -18.79
C THR A 13 40.38 4.97 -20.10
N ARG A 14 41.45 5.77 -20.19
CA ARG A 14 42.29 5.87 -21.38
C ARG A 14 43.19 4.63 -21.49
N VAL A 15 42.72 3.64 -22.23
CA VAL A 15 43.65 2.86 -23.05
C VAL A 15 44.08 3.82 -24.16
N GLU A 16 45.37 4.13 -24.28
CA GLU A 16 45.89 4.79 -25.49
C GLU A 16 45.74 3.81 -26.65
N VAL A 17 44.57 3.83 -27.28
CA VAL A 17 44.30 3.04 -28.46
C VAL A 17 44.83 3.82 -29.66
N GLY A 18 46.04 3.45 -30.07
CA GLY A 18 46.54 3.81 -31.39
C GLY A 18 45.62 3.20 -32.45
N ILE A 19 45.29 3.97 -33.48
CA ILE A 19 44.62 3.42 -34.66
C ILE A 19 45.58 2.40 -35.28
N ASP A 20 45.12 1.16 -35.44
CA ASP A 20 45.91 0.10 -36.07
C ASP A 20 46.40 0.57 -37.46
N GLU A 21 47.70 0.43 -37.73
CA GLU A 21 48.36 0.92 -38.95
C GLU A 21 47.69 0.42 -40.22
N ARG A 22 47.03 -0.74 -40.18
CA ARG A 22 46.27 -1.29 -41.31
C ARG A 22 45.17 -0.36 -41.82
N TYR A 23 44.60 0.51 -40.97
CA TYR A 23 43.54 1.45 -41.33
C TYR A 23 44.05 2.84 -41.74
N ALA A 24 45.38 3.05 -41.78
CA ALA A 24 45.98 4.34 -42.15
C ALA A 24 45.55 4.83 -43.54
N VAL A 25 45.27 3.90 -44.46
CA VAL A 25 44.76 4.24 -45.80
C VAL A 25 43.41 4.96 -45.76
N LEU A 26 42.51 4.60 -44.82
CA LEU A 26 41.20 5.25 -44.69
C LEU A 26 41.36 6.70 -44.22
N LEU A 27 42.30 6.97 -43.30
CA LEU A 27 42.62 8.32 -42.83
C LEU A 27 43.28 9.16 -43.93
N LYS A 28 44.20 8.58 -44.70
CA LYS A 28 44.89 9.25 -45.81
C LYS A 28 43.88 9.79 -46.83
N ILE A 29 42.91 8.96 -47.23
CA ILE A 29 41.90 9.31 -48.25
C ILE A 29 41.00 10.46 -47.79
N VAL A 30 40.61 10.50 -46.51
CA VAL A 30 39.71 11.54 -45.99
C VAL A 30 40.43 12.75 -45.39
N SER A 31 41.76 12.81 -45.46
CA SER A 31 42.61 13.80 -44.79
C SER A 31 42.31 15.26 -45.15
N SER A 32 41.81 15.51 -46.37
CA SER A 32 41.41 16.83 -46.85
C SER A 32 40.03 17.29 -46.36
N TYR A 33 39.28 16.43 -45.66
CA TYR A 33 37.90 16.68 -45.21
C TYR A 33 37.80 16.66 -43.68
N VAL A 34 38.05 17.80 -43.02
CA VAL A 34 38.16 17.92 -41.54
C VAL A 34 36.99 17.27 -40.78
N GLY A 35 35.75 17.46 -41.22
CA GLY A 35 34.58 16.87 -40.55
C GLY A 35 34.50 15.34 -40.66
N ILE A 36 34.85 14.80 -41.83
CA ILE A 36 34.85 13.35 -42.09
C ILE A 36 36.06 12.71 -41.41
N LEU A 37 37.21 13.37 -41.45
CA LEU A 37 38.44 12.96 -40.78
C LEU A 37 38.22 12.79 -39.27
N ASN A 38 37.62 13.78 -38.60
CA ASN A 38 37.37 13.71 -37.16
C ASN A 38 36.45 12.52 -36.80
N ARG A 39 35.38 12.29 -37.59
CA ARG A 39 34.46 11.16 -37.37
C ARG A 39 35.13 9.82 -37.67
N MET A 40 35.94 9.73 -38.74
CA MET A 40 36.70 8.55 -39.10
C MET A 40 37.73 8.21 -38.02
N THR A 41 38.38 9.21 -37.41
CA THR A 41 39.30 9.00 -36.29
C THR A 41 38.60 8.37 -35.10
N VAL A 42 37.42 8.86 -34.71
CA VAL A 42 36.63 8.27 -33.60
C VAL A 42 36.20 6.83 -33.94
N PHE A 43 35.71 6.60 -35.15
CA PHE A 43 35.34 5.27 -35.63
C PHE A 43 36.51 4.28 -35.60
N LEU A 44 37.69 4.69 -36.10
CA LEU A 44 38.86 3.81 -36.16
C LEU A 44 39.51 3.59 -34.78
N GLN A 45 39.38 4.54 -33.85
CA GLN A 45 39.74 4.36 -32.45
C GLN A 45 38.86 3.30 -31.79
N GLU A 46 37.54 3.38 -31.98
CA GLU A 46 36.59 2.39 -31.46
C GLU A 46 36.84 0.99 -32.08
N LEU A 47 37.12 0.95 -33.39
CA LEU A 47 37.45 -0.29 -34.11
C LEU A 47 38.77 -0.94 -33.64
N SER A 48 39.71 -0.13 -33.14
CA SER A 48 41.01 -0.58 -32.63
C SER A 48 40.98 -0.86 -31.12
N HIS A 49 39.85 -0.59 -30.44
CA HIS A 49 39.71 -0.76 -28.99
C HIS A 49 39.66 -2.25 -28.58
N PRO A 50 40.20 -2.65 -27.41
CA PRO A 50 40.14 -4.04 -26.94
C PRO A 50 38.71 -4.54 -26.67
N TYR A 51 37.82 -3.64 -26.25
CA TYR A 51 36.40 -3.89 -26.02
C TYR A 51 35.57 -3.10 -27.04
N LYS A 52 35.28 -3.70 -28.18
CA LYS A 52 34.67 -3.02 -29.33
C LYS A 52 33.14 -2.90 -29.17
N ASN A 53 32.59 -1.70 -29.33
CA ASN A 53 31.15 -1.53 -29.54
C ASN A 53 30.77 -1.87 -30.99
N TRP A 54 30.48 -3.14 -31.26
CA TRP A 54 30.20 -3.58 -32.62
C TRP A 54 28.92 -3.00 -33.24
N GLU A 55 27.89 -2.67 -32.46
CA GLU A 55 26.69 -2.01 -33.00
C GLU A 55 27.03 -0.63 -33.58
N PHE A 56 27.84 0.15 -32.85
CA PHE A 56 28.36 1.42 -33.35
C PHE A 56 29.27 1.22 -34.57
N ILE A 57 30.20 0.26 -34.52
CA ILE A 57 31.14 -0.01 -35.61
C ILE A 57 30.42 -0.40 -36.90
N VAL A 58 29.44 -1.31 -36.85
CA VAL A 58 28.69 -1.72 -38.06
C VAL A 58 27.90 -0.54 -38.64
N GLY A 59 27.29 0.29 -37.77
CA GLY A 59 26.57 1.49 -38.17
C GLY A 59 27.47 2.53 -38.85
N GLU A 60 28.62 2.84 -38.27
CA GLU A 60 29.60 3.78 -38.83
C GLU A 60 30.27 3.23 -40.10
N THR A 61 30.57 1.93 -40.14
CA THR A 61 31.10 1.26 -41.34
C THR A 61 30.13 1.45 -42.51
N ARG A 62 28.82 1.28 -42.28
CA ARG A 62 27.77 1.55 -43.30
C ARG A 62 27.73 3.02 -43.71
N TYR A 63 27.84 3.93 -42.76
CA TYR A 63 27.87 5.36 -43.06
C TYR A 63 29.04 5.70 -44.00
N PHE A 64 30.28 5.31 -43.65
CA PHE A 64 31.46 5.63 -44.45
C PHE A 64 31.51 4.89 -45.78
N SER A 65 31.21 3.58 -45.78
CA SER A 65 31.31 2.73 -46.98
C SER A 65 30.29 3.11 -48.06
N ILE A 66 29.14 3.68 -47.66
CA ILE A 66 28.07 4.12 -48.57
C ILE A 66 28.09 5.63 -48.79
N GLN A 67 27.92 6.44 -47.76
CA GLN A 67 27.75 7.90 -47.95
C GLN A 67 29.03 8.61 -48.39
N ASN A 68 30.19 8.06 -48.03
CA ASN A 68 31.49 8.58 -48.42
C ASN A 68 32.15 7.78 -49.54
N TYR A 69 31.41 6.88 -50.19
CA TYR A 69 31.90 6.03 -51.27
C TYR A 69 32.63 6.82 -52.38
N TYR A 70 32.11 8.00 -52.74
CA TYR A 70 32.69 8.86 -53.78
C TYR A 70 34.14 9.27 -53.51
N LEU A 71 34.56 9.37 -52.23
CA LEU A 71 35.93 9.71 -51.84
C LEU A 71 36.88 8.55 -52.12
N PHE A 72 36.48 7.33 -51.71
CA PHE A 72 37.25 6.12 -51.93
C PHE A 72 37.28 5.74 -53.41
N LYS A 73 36.19 6.02 -54.15
CA LYS A 73 36.11 5.79 -55.59
C LYS A 73 37.15 6.60 -56.37
N GLN A 74 37.41 7.85 -56.00
CA GLN A 74 38.31 8.74 -56.76
C GLN A 74 39.78 8.55 -56.40
N ASP A 75 40.10 7.97 -55.24
CA ASP A 75 41.47 7.81 -54.77
C ASP A 75 42.18 6.60 -55.41
N PRO A 76 43.50 6.67 -55.71
CA PRO A 76 44.27 5.53 -56.21
C PRO A 76 44.32 4.31 -55.29
N ASP A 77 44.26 4.48 -53.96
CA ASP A 77 44.24 3.39 -52.97
C ASP A 77 42.81 2.94 -52.62
N GLY A 78 41.81 3.30 -53.44
CA GLY A 78 40.39 3.03 -53.19
C GLY A 78 40.05 1.55 -53.04
N ASP A 79 40.67 0.67 -53.82
CA ASP A 79 40.45 -0.79 -53.77
C ASP A 79 40.88 -1.38 -52.41
N LYS A 80 41.98 -0.89 -51.84
CA LYS A 80 42.44 -1.23 -50.48
C LYS A 80 41.45 -0.75 -49.42
N ALA A 81 40.94 0.47 -49.56
CA ALA A 81 39.94 1.03 -48.65
C ALA A 81 38.63 0.23 -48.65
N LEU A 82 38.10 -0.13 -49.83
CA LEU A 82 36.90 -0.95 -49.92
C LEU A 82 37.13 -2.36 -49.35
N THR A 83 38.32 -2.95 -49.57
CA THR A 83 38.69 -4.24 -48.97
C THR A 83 38.63 -4.18 -47.44
N LEU A 84 39.17 -3.12 -46.81
CA LEU A 84 39.09 -2.95 -45.36
C LEU A 84 37.65 -2.86 -44.85
N PHE A 85 36.76 -2.15 -45.56
CA PHE A 85 35.35 -2.12 -45.17
C PHE A 85 34.70 -3.51 -45.23
N THR A 86 35.01 -4.33 -46.24
CA THR A 86 34.51 -5.72 -46.28
C THR A 86 35.06 -6.56 -45.12
N GLU A 87 36.33 -6.39 -44.76
CA GLU A 87 36.92 -7.08 -43.60
C GLU A 87 36.26 -6.67 -42.27
N ILE A 88 35.92 -5.40 -42.10
CA ILE A 88 35.24 -4.91 -40.89
C ILE A 88 33.86 -5.56 -40.75
N TYR A 89 33.09 -5.66 -41.83
CA TYR A 89 31.81 -6.37 -41.81
C TYR A 89 31.98 -7.86 -41.50
N PHE A 90 32.98 -8.53 -42.08
CA PHE A 90 33.25 -9.93 -41.75
C PHE A 90 33.67 -10.13 -40.30
N ASN A 91 34.51 -9.26 -39.75
CA ASN A 91 34.91 -9.34 -38.34
C ASN A 91 33.71 -9.16 -37.41
N ALA A 92 32.79 -8.24 -37.73
CA ALA A 92 31.54 -8.08 -37.00
C ALA A 92 30.65 -9.33 -37.12
N PHE A 93 30.57 -9.92 -38.32
CA PHE A 93 29.77 -11.12 -38.59
C PHE A 93 30.29 -12.39 -37.89
N GLU A 94 31.60 -12.59 -37.89
CA GLU A 94 32.29 -13.78 -37.35
C GLU A 94 32.44 -13.75 -35.81
N SER A 95 32.06 -12.64 -35.18
CA SER A 95 32.19 -12.45 -33.73
C SER A 95 31.10 -13.19 -32.91
N ASP A 96 31.35 -13.49 -31.62
CA ASP A 96 30.44 -14.27 -30.74
C ASP A 96 29.22 -13.49 -30.19
N PHE A 97 28.79 -12.44 -30.89
CA PHE A 97 27.73 -11.53 -30.45
C PHE A 97 26.33 -11.96 -30.93
N SER A 98 25.32 -11.16 -30.56
CA SER A 98 23.91 -11.44 -30.82
C SER A 98 23.61 -11.74 -32.30
N SER A 99 22.62 -12.59 -32.54
CA SER A 99 22.15 -12.91 -33.91
C SER A 99 21.67 -11.68 -34.69
N LYS A 100 21.23 -10.62 -33.97
CA LYS A 100 20.85 -9.34 -34.56
C LYS A 100 22.03 -8.65 -35.23
N LEU A 101 23.16 -8.55 -34.54
CA LEU A 101 24.37 -7.92 -35.08
C LEU A 101 24.90 -8.67 -36.31
N LYS A 102 24.89 -10.01 -36.28
CA LYS A 102 25.27 -10.84 -37.45
C LYS A 102 24.35 -10.58 -38.64
N SER A 103 23.05 -10.41 -38.42
CA SER A 103 22.09 -10.04 -39.47
C SER A 103 22.41 -8.66 -40.06
N GLU A 104 22.63 -7.66 -39.21
CA GLU A 104 22.94 -6.29 -39.65
C GLU A 104 24.27 -6.21 -40.41
N ALA A 105 25.29 -6.95 -39.99
CA ALA A 105 26.57 -7.03 -40.68
C ALA A 105 26.43 -7.67 -42.07
N ALA A 106 25.70 -8.78 -42.19
CA ALA A 106 25.44 -9.45 -43.47
C ALA A 106 24.63 -8.57 -44.43
N ASP A 107 23.56 -7.93 -43.94
CA ASP A 107 22.74 -6.99 -44.72
C ASP A 107 23.55 -5.80 -45.26
N ASN A 108 24.35 -5.18 -44.38
CA ASN A 108 25.16 -4.03 -44.77
C ASN A 108 26.29 -4.40 -45.73
N LEU A 109 26.88 -5.59 -45.61
CA LEU A 109 27.86 -6.09 -46.57
C LEU A 109 27.26 -6.30 -47.96
N MET A 110 26.07 -6.91 -48.05
CA MET A 110 25.36 -7.10 -49.32
C MET A 110 24.93 -5.77 -49.95
N LEU A 111 24.44 -4.82 -49.14
CA LEU A 111 24.17 -3.45 -49.58
C LEU A 111 25.43 -2.77 -50.14
N PHE A 112 26.56 -2.92 -49.44
CA PHE A 112 27.82 -2.33 -49.84
C PHE A 112 28.30 -2.89 -51.18
N LEU A 113 28.21 -4.21 -51.40
CA LEU A 113 28.51 -4.81 -52.72
C LEU A 113 27.59 -4.28 -53.83
N GLN A 114 26.28 -4.18 -53.59
CA GLN A 114 25.36 -3.55 -54.54
C GLN A 114 25.74 -2.10 -54.84
N HIS A 115 26.16 -1.35 -53.82
CA HIS A 115 26.56 0.04 -53.96
C HIS A 115 27.84 0.19 -54.78
N ILE A 116 28.85 -0.66 -54.56
CA ILE A 116 30.09 -0.69 -55.36
C ILE A 116 29.73 -0.88 -56.84
N VAL A 117 28.97 -1.92 -57.17
CA VAL A 117 28.67 -2.25 -58.57
C VAL A 117 27.85 -1.14 -59.24
N ARG A 118 26.93 -0.51 -58.51
CA ARG A 118 26.07 0.55 -59.04
C ARG A 118 26.79 1.89 -59.23
N GLU A 119 27.58 2.33 -58.25
CA GLU A 119 28.15 3.68 -58.24
C GLU A 119 29.55 3.76 -58.87
N SER A 120 30.22 2.63 -59.13
CA SER A 120 31.57 2.63 -59.72
C SER A 120 31.61 3.17 -61.15
N GLY A 121 30.54 3.00 -61.94
CA GLY A 121 30.54 3.40 -63.36
C GLY A 121 31.74 2.83 -64.13
N ASN A 122 32.51 3.67 -64.82
CA ASN A 122 33.69 3.25 -65.59
C ASN A 122 34.84 2.68 -64.73
N ASP A 123 34.89 3.01 -63.43
CA ASP A 123 35.94 2.55 -62.51
C ASP A 123 35.70 1.14 -61.96
N LEU A 124 34.58 0.49 -62.35
CA LEU A 124 34.16 -0.82 -61.83
C LEU A 124 35.26 -1.89 -61.93
N TYR A 125 36.02 -1.90 -63.03
CA TYR A 125 37.13 -2.83 -63.27
C TYR A 125 38.17 -2.84 -62.13
N ARG A 126 38.41 -1.68 -61.50
CA ARG A 126 39.36 -1.54 -60.40
C ARG A 126 38.90 -2.28 -59.14
N PHE A 127 37.59 -2.45 -58.96
CA PHE A 127 36.99 -3.00 -57.75
C PHE A 127 36.48 -4.44 -57.91
N LEU A 128 36.59 -5.03 -59.12
CA LEU A 128 36.16 -6.41 -59.37
C LEU A 128 36.82 -7.43 -58.44
N SER A 129 38.11 -7.25 -58.12
CA SER A 129 38.81 -8.14 -57.18
C SER A 129 38.25 -8.06 -55.76
N VAL A 130 37.77 -6.89 -55.32
CA VAL A 130 37.14 -6.72 -54.00
C VAL A 130 35.81 -7.48 -53.96
N ILE A 131 35.00 -7.35 -55.02
CA ILE A 131 33.72 -8.06 -55.15
C ILE A 131 33.97 -9.57 -55.17
N GLU A 132 34.89 -10.04 -56.01
CA GLU A 132 35.24 -11.46 -56.14
C GLU A 132 35.69 -12.08 -54.81
N LYS A 133 36.64 -11.46 -54.11
CA LYS A 133 37.12 -11.95 -52.81
C LYS A 133 36.01 -11.99 -51.76
N THR A 134 35.16 -10.98 -51.75
CA THR A 134 34.05 -10.88 -50.79
C THR A 134 33.02 -11.98 -51.05
N VAL A 135 32.57 -12.12 -52.30
CA VAL A 135 31.59 -13.13 -52.70
C VAL A 135 32.12 -14.54 -52.46
N ARG A 136 33.39 -14.81 -52.79
CA ARG A 136 34.02 -16.10 -52.53
C ARG A 136 34.14 -16.41 -51.03
N LYS A 137 34.45 -15.41 -50.20
CA LYS A 137 34.46 -15.59 -48.74
C LYS A 137 33.06 -15.91 -48.21
N ILE A 138 32.02 -15.21 -48.66
CA ILE A 138 30.62 -15.51 -48.29
C ILE A 138 30.26 -16.95 -48.71
N GLU A 139 30.63 -17.35 -49.93
CA GLU A 139 30.40 -18.70 -50.45
C GLU A 139 31.02 -19.80 -49.57
N THR A 140 32.15 -19.55 -48.90
CA THR A 140 32.80 -20.58 -48.06
C THR A 140 32.12 -20.85 -46.71
N TYR A 141 31.16 -20.02 -46.29
CA TYR A 141 30.46 -20.25 -45.02
C TYR A 141 29.59 -21.52 -45.04
N GLU A 142 29.55 -22.23 -43.92
CA GLU A 142 28.60 -23.33 -43.68
C GLU A 142 27.15 -22.82 -43.69
N GLU A 143 26.19 -23.71 -43.94
CA GLU A 143 24.78 -23.36 -44.17
C GLU A 143 24.18 -22.45 -43.07
N ALA A 144 24.50 -22.69 -41.79
CA ALA A 144 23.97 -21.91 -40.67
C ALA A 144 24.40 -20.43 -40.70
N LEU A 145 25.64 -20.15 -41.09
CA LEU A 145 26.16 -18.78 -41.24
C LEU A 145 25.75 -18.19 -42.59
N PHE A 146 25.79 -18.99 -43.65
CA PHE A 146 25.37 -18.58 -44.99
C PHE A 146 23.90 -18.13 -45.03
N TYR A 147 23.05 -18.71 -44.17
CA TYR A 147 21.64 -18.34 -44.04
C TYR A 147 21.42 -16.85 -43.73
N TYR A 148 22.36 -16.17 -43.06
CA TYR A 148 22.25 -14.72 -42.81
C TYR A 148 22.30 -13.89 -44.10
N PHE A 149 23.03 -14.37 -45.11
CA PHE A 149 23.10 -13.74 -46.43
C PHE A 149 21.88 -14.10 -47.28
N ILE A 150 21.33 -15.31 -47.13
CA ILE A 150 20.08 -15.74 -47.79
C ILE A 150 18.91 -14.82 -47.41
N LYS A 151 18.69 -14.62 -46.11
CA LYS A 151 17.60 -13.77 -45.59
C LYS A 151 17.83 -12.28 -45.78
N SER A 152 18.99 -11.87 -46.31
CA SER A 152 19.34 -10.46 -46.44
C SER A 152 18.30 -9.71 -47.25
N TYR A 153 17.98 -8.47 -46.88
CA TYR A 153 17.11 -7.62 -47.69
C TYR A 153 17.74 -7.33 -49.07
N TYR A 154 19.08 -7.30 -49.15
CA TYR A 154 19.83 -6.98 -50.35
C TYR A 154 20.26 -8.25 -51.09
N GLN A 155 19.35 -8.79 -51.92
CA GLN A 155 19.56 -10.02 -52.69
C GLN A 155 20.68 -9.89 -53.75
N PRO A 156 21.41 -10.97 -54.07
CA PRO A 156 22.55 -10.93 -54.98
C PRO A 156 22.20 -10.68 -56.45
N ASP A 157 20.94 -10.86 -56.85
CA ASP A 157 20.50 -10.67 -58.25
C ASP A 157 20.77 -9.26 -58.77
N LYS A 158 20.58 -8.24 -57.93
CA LYS A 158 20.87 -6.85 -58.32
C LYS A 158 22.35 -6.63 -58.60
N ILE A 159 23.23 -7.32 -57.86
CA ILE A 159 24.68 -7.29 -58.09
C ILE A 159 24.96 -7.95 -59.44
N ALA A 160 24.43 -9.16 -59.66
CA ALA A 160 24.63 -9.95 -60.88
C ALA A 160 24.08 -9.24 -62.14
N ILE A 161 22.87 -8.68 -62.11
CA ILE A 161 22.25 -7.93 -63.21
C ILE A 161 23.10 -6.69 -63.57
N THR A 162 23.56 -5.96 -62.56
CA THR A 162 24.36 -4.75 -62.80
C THR A 162 25.74 -5.14 -63.36
N LEU A 163 26.35 -6.22 -62.89
CA LEU A 163 27.58 -6.77 -63.47
C LEU A 163 27.38 -7.25 -64.91
N LEU A 164 26.29 -7.95 -65.20
CA LEU A 164 25.92 -8.37 -66.57
C LEU A 164 25.83 -7.18 -67.51
N SER A 165 25.15 -6.09 -67.12
CA SER A 165 25.02 -4.90 -67.96
C SER A 165 26.36 -4.21 -68.28
N ASN A 166 27.37 -4.38 -67.44
CA ASN A 166 28.67 -3.71 -67.58
C ASN A 166 29.79 -4.60 -68.13
N LEU A 167 29.74 -5.91 -67.88
CA LEU A 167 30.85 -6.85 -68.15
C LEU A 167 30.52 -7.94 -69.17
N LYS A 168 29.25 -8.20 -69.50
CA LYS A 168 28.84 -9.34 -70.35
C LYS A 168 29.65 -9.48 -71.65
N ASP A 169 29.90 -8.36 -72.34
CA ASP A 169 30.65 -8.34 -73.60
C ASP A 169 32.14 -8.02 -73.45
N LYS A 170 32.59 -7.63 -72.25
CA LYS A 170 33.95 -7.08 -72.00
C LYS A 170 34.83 -8.00 -71.16
N ASP A 171 34.26 -8.72 -70.21
CA ASP A 171 34.95 -9.68 -69.34
C ASP A 171 33.99 -10.82 -68.92
N PRO A 172 33.66 -11.73 -69.86
CA PRO A 172 32.71 -12.81 -69.60
C PRO A 172 33.26 -13.89 -68.65
N ASP A 173 34.58 -13.95 -68.45
CA ASP A 173 35.19 -14.94 -67.56
C ASP A 173 35.03 -14.59 -66.07
N PHE A 174 34.82 -13.32 -65.72
CA PHE A 174 34.53 -12.89 -64.35
C PHE A 174 33.33 -13.61 -63.73
N PHE A 175 32.34 -13.98 -64.55
CA PHE A 175 31.14 -14.69 -64.10
C PHE A 175 31.44 -16.12 -63.59
N LYS A 176 32.58 -16.71 -63.95
CA LYS A 176 33.04 -17.99 -63.36
C LYS A 176 33.27 -17.89 -61.85
N SER A 177 33.61 -16.70 -61.34
CA SER A 177 33.86 -16.46 -59.92
C SER A 177 32.60 -16.11 -59.13
N ILE A 178 31.51 -15.67 -59.78
CA ILE A 178 30.25 -15.28 -59.10
C ILE A 178 29.18 -16.36 -59.19
N ASN A 179 29.14 -17.11 -60.29
CA ASN A 179 28.14 -18.16 -60.49
C ASN A 179 28.10 -19.21 -59.36
N PRO A 180 29.23 -19.69 -58.78
CA PRO A 180 29.20 -20.62 -57.66
C PRO A 180 28.44 -20.07 -56.44
N PHE A 181 28.66 -18.80 -56.10
CA PHE A 181 27.91 -18.12 -55.04
C PHE A 181 26.42 -18.00 -55.36
N LEU A 182 26.04 -17.62 -56.58
CA LEU A 182 24.63 -17.53 -56.99
C LEU A 182 23.95 -18.91 -56.97
N VAL A 183 24.63 -19.95 -57.44
CA VAL A 183 24.13 -21.34 -57.38
C VAL A 183 23.91 -21.76 -55.95
N LYS A 184 24.91 -21.57 -55.07
CA LYS A 184 24.78 -21.87 -53.64
C LYS A 184 23.65 -21.05 -53.00
N PHE A 185 23.51 -19.78 -53.37
CA PHE A 185 22.44 -18.91 -52.88
C PHE A 185 21.05 -19.45 -53.23
N HIS A 186 20.79 -19.79 -54.50
CA HIS A 186 19.50 -20.33 -54.92
C HIS A 186 19.25 -21.73 -54.36
N ASP A 187 20.23 -22.64 -54.40
CA ASP A 187 20.07 -24.00 -53.89
C ASP A 187 19.77 -24.00 -52.39
N SER A 188 20.55 -23.25 -51.59
CA SER A 188 20.31 -23.11 -50.16
C SER A 188 19.00 -22.36 -49.86
N SER A 189 18.57 -21.42 -50.71
CA SER A 189 17.25 -20.77 -50.57
C SER A 189 16.11 -21.76 -50.81
N PHE A 190 16.16 -22.55 -51.87
CA PHE A 190 15.14 -23.57 -52.17
C PHE A 190 15.14 -24.68 -51.12
N GLN A 191 16.32 -25.14 -50.69
CA GLN A 191 16.43 -26.15 -49.64
C GLN A 191 15.84 -25.63 -48.32
N TYR A 192 16.14 -24.39 -47.93
CA TYR A 192 15.56 -23.78 -46.74
C TYR A 192 14.03 -23.82 -46.74
N TRP A 193 13.40 -23.47 -47.88
CA TRP A 193 11.94 -23.49 -48.00
C TRP A 193 11.35 -24.91 -48.06
N LEU A 194 12.05 -25.87 -48.66
CA LEU A 194 11.65 -27.30 -48.66
C LEU A 194 11.76 -27.95 -47.26
N ASP A 195 12.65 -27.43 -46.42
CA ASP A 195 12.79 -27.86 -45.03
C ASP A 195 11.70 -27.27 -44.10
N GLN A 196 10.95 -26.25 -44.58
CA GLN A 196 9.78 -25.75 -43.87
C GLN A 196 8.55 -26.65 -44.11
N GLU A 197 7.48 -26.43 -43.35
CA GLU A 197 6.22 -27.15 -43.58
C GLU A 197 5.55 -26.66 -44.88
N ASP A 198 5.04 -27.58 -45.69
CA ASP A 198 4.35 -27.27 -46.94
C ASP A 198 3.03 -26.53 -46.65
N PRO A 199 2.79 -25.33 -47.22
CA PRO A 199 1.54 -24.59 -47.02
C PRO A 199 0.28 -25.42 -47.35
N LEU A 200 0.34 -26.29 -48.36
CA LEU A 200 -0.79 -27.16 -48.72
C LEU A 200 -1.10 -28.19 -47.61
N PHE A 201 -0.04 -28.75 -47.01
CA PHE A 201 -0.17 -29.69 -45.92
C PHE A 201 -0.69 -29.01 -44.64
N TRP A 202 -0.17 -27.82 -44.32
CA TRP A 202 -0.62 -27.01 -43.18
C TRP A 202 -2.11 -26.69 -43.24
N VAL A 203 -2.59 -26.19 -44.38
CA VAL A 203 -4.01 -25.90 -44.58
C VAL A 203 -4.86 -27.18 -44.42
N GLY A 204 -4.36 -28.31 -44.90
CA GLY A 204 -5.03 -29.60 -44.81
C GLY A 204 -5.19 -30.20 -43.42
N GLN A 205 -4.42 -29.73 -42.43
CA GLN A 205 -4.62 -30.14 -41.03
C GLN A 205 -5.84 -29.47 -40.39
N SER A 206 -6.24 -28.30 -40.88
CA SER A 206 -7.31 -27.47 -40.30
C SER A 206 -8.62 -27.55 -41.09
N MET A 207 -8.55 -27.86 -42.38
CA MET A 207 -9.71 -27.97 -43.28
C MET A 207 -9.53 -29.15 -44.24
N ASP A 208 -10.62 -29.82 -44.62
CA ASP A 208 -10.57 -30.89 -45.62
C ASP A 208 -10.23 -30.30 -47.00
N VAL A 209 -8.98 -30.52 -47.45
CA VAL A 209 -8.43 -30.02 -48.72
C VAL A 209 -9.28 -30.48 -49.92
N ASN A 210 -10.01 -31.59 -49.79
CA ASN A 210 -10.88 -32.09 -50.85
C ASN A 210 -12.15 -31.23 -51.05
N GLN A 211 -12.47 -30.35 -50.10
CA GLN A 211 -13.58 -29.40 -50.17
C GLN A 211 -13.15 -28.01 -50.67
N LEU A 212 -11.84 -27.78 -50.89
CA LEU A 212 -11.34 -26.54 -51.48
C LEU A 212 -11.63 -26.53 -52.99
N ASP A 213 -12.11 -25.39 -53.48
CA ASP A 213 -12.28 -25.11 -54.91
C ASP A 213 -10.93 -25.20 -55.65
N GLN A 214 -10.97 -25.52 -56.95
CA GLN A 214 -9.78 -25.70 -57.76
C GLN A 214 -8.94 -24.41 -57.84
N GLY A 215 -9.57 -23.23 -57.87
CA GLY A 215 -8.86 -21.95 -57.83
C GLY A 215 -8.01 -21.77 -56.57
N LEU A 216 -8.55 -22.12 -55.40
CA LEU A 216 -7.83 -22.03 -54.13
C LEU A 216 -6.64 -23.01 -54.08
N LYS A 217 -6.79 -24.19 -54.67
CA LYS A 217 -5.69 -25.16 -54.80
C LYS A 217 -4.58 -24.62 -55.70
N ASP A 218 -4.94 -23.96 -56.80
CA ASP A 218 -3.98 -23.36 -57.72
C ASP A 218 -3.22 -22.21 -57.06
N ILE A 219 -3.88 -21.38 -56.23
CA ILE A 219 -3.21 -20.32 -55.44
C ILE A 219 -2.20 -20.91 -54.45
N LEU A 220 -2.59 -21.95 -53.72
CA LEU A 220 -1.71 -22.58 -52.72
C LEU A 220 -0.56 -23.34 -53.37
N ASP A 221 -0.77 -23.93 -54.55
CA ASP A 221 0.29 -24.62 -55.30
C ASP A 221 1.38 -23.65 -55.82
N GLU A 222 1.08 -22.37 -56.02
CA GLU A 222 2.11 -21.37 -56.37
C GLU A 222 3.25 -21.27 -55.34
N VAL A 223 3.00 -21.66 -54.09
CA VAL A 223 3.95 -21.60 -52.97
C VAL A 223 4.24 -22.97 -52.35
N SER A 224 3.82 -24.06 -52.99
CA SER A 224 3.98 -25.42 -52.48
C SER A 224 5.40 -25.98 -52.69
N HIS A 225 5.69 -27.09 -52.00
CA HIS A 225 6.93 -27.84 -52.24
C HIS A 225 7.04 -28.36 -53.68
N SER A 226 5.90 -28.68 -54.32
CA SER A 226 5.87 -29.13 -55.72
C SER A 226 6.47 -28.08 -56.65
N ARG A 227 6.12 -26.80 -56.41
CA ARG A 227 6.62 -25.67 -57.19
C ARG A 227 8.08 -25.37 -56.90
N ILE A 228 8.51 -25.43 -55.64
CA ILE A 228 9.92 -25.24 -55.28
C ILE A 228 10.81 -26.33 -55.92
N LEU A 229 10.36 -27.58 -55.93
CA LEU A 229 11.05 -28.68 -56.62
C LEU A 229 11.15 -28.44 -58.14
N SER A 230 10.17 -27.77 -58.75
CA SER A 230 10.27 -27.35 -60.15
C SER A 230 11.39 -26.32 -60.34
N TRP A 231 11.48 -25.29 -59.49
CA TRP A 231 12.57 -24.30 -59.57
C TRP A 231 13.94 -24.91 -59.28
N LYS A 232 14.02 -25.93 -58.40
CA LYS A 232 15.25 -26.68 -58.15
C LYS A 232 15.70 -27.44 -59.40
N LYS A 233 14.77 -28.03 -60.17
CA LYS A 233 15.08 -28.64 -61.48
C LYS A 233 15.54 -27.61 -62.50
N ASP A 234 14.94 -26.41 -62.51
CA ASP A 234 15.38 -25.31 -63.38
C ASP A 234 16.82 -24.88 -63.03
N LEU A 235 17.16 -24.81 -61.74
CA LEU A 235 18.51 -24.55 -61.27
C LEU A 235 19.49 -25.65 -61.71
N GLU A 236 19.13 -26.93 -61.57
CA GLU A 236 19.95 -28.06 -62.04
C GLU A 236 20.23 -27.98 -63.55
N ALA A 237 19.23 -27.58 -64.35
CA ALA A 237 19.41 -27.37 -65.79
C ALA A 237 20.37 -26.22 -66.09
N VAL A 238 20.32 -25.12 -65.32
CA VAL A 238 21.27 -24.00 -65.44
C VAL A 238 22.68 -24.43 -65.05
N ILE A 239 22.83 -25.23 -63.98
CA ILE A 239 24.13 -25.75 -63.51
C ILE A 239 24.86 -26.53 -64.63
N GLN A 240 24.12 -27.31 -65.43
CA GLN A 240 24.70 -28.07 -66.55
C GLN A 240 25.29 -27.18 -67.66
N THR A 241 24.91 -25.90 -67.72
CA THR A 241 25.38 -24.93 -68.73
C THR A 241 26.48 -23.98 -68.22
N LEU A 242 26.85 -24.05 -66.93
CA LEU A 242 27.81 -23.14 -66.27
C LEU A 242 29.19 -23.06 -66.94
N SER A 243 29.68 -24.18 -67.47
CA SER A 243 31.02 -24.29 -68.07
C SER A 243 31.05 -23.90 -69.55
N GLN A 244 29.89 -23.77 -70.20
CA GLN A 244 29.77 -23.50 -71.63
C GLN A 244 29.72 -22.00 -71.94
N ASP A 245 28.95 -21.24 -71.17
CA ASP A 245 28.81 -19.77 -71.30
C ASP A 245 28.50 -19.16 -69.91
N PRO A 246 29.54 -18.71 -69.17
CA PRO A 246 29.39 -18.21 -67.81
C PRO A 246 28.43 -17.01 -67.71
N ALA A 247 28.46 -16.09 -68.68
CA ALA A 247 27.62 -14.89 -68.66
C ALA A 247 26.15 -15.22 -68.95
N ARG A 248 25.88 -16.14 -69.88
CA ARG A 248 24.51 -16.63 -70.14
C ARG A 248 23.97 -17.46 -68.98
N ALA A 249 24.81 -18.23 -68.29
CA ALA A 249 24.43 -18.94 -67.08
C ALA A 249 24.08 -17.95 -65.94
N THR A 250 24.84 -16.87 -65.75
CA THR A 250 24.46 -15.80 -64.80
C THR A 250 23.12 -15.17 -65.17
N GLU A 251 22.88 -14.88 -66.46
CA GLU A 251 21.60 -14.33 -66.91
C GLU A 251 20.42 -15.27 -66.60
N ALA A 252 20.62 -16.58 -66.74
CA ALA A 252 19.61 -17.57 -66.36
C ALA A 252 19.40 -17.65 -64.84
N LEU A 253 20.47 -17.61 -64.03
CA LEU A 253 20.39 -17.60 -62.57
C LEU A 253 19.59 -16.40 -62.05
N THR A 254 19.82 -15.19 -62.60
CA THR A 254 19.07 -13.97 -62.20
C THR A 254 17.58 -13.99 -62.52
N ARG A 255 17.09 -14.97 -63.30
CA ARG A 255 15.66 -15.16 -63.60
C ARG A 255 14.99 -16.16 -62.66
N LEU A 256 15.76 -16.90 -61.87
CA LEU A 256 15.22 -17.82 -60.87
C LEU A 256 14.60 -17.03 -59.72
N VAL A 257 13.64 -17.66 -59.04
CA VAL A 257 13.00 -17.06 -57.86
C VAL A 257 14.04 -17.00 -56.73
N ASN A 258 14.26 -15.82 -56.17
CA ASN A 258 15.12 -15.66 -54.99
C ASN A 258 14.31 -15.75 -53.68
N TYR A 259 15.00 -15.63 -52.55
CA TYR A 259 14.37 -15.73 -51.23
C TYR A 259 13.28 -14.67 -51.02
N GLN A 260 13.57 -13.40 -51.31
CA GLN A 260 12.64 -12.28 -51.09
C GLN A 260 11.44 -12.29 -52.06
N ASP A 261 11.64 -12.79 -53.29
CA ASP A 261 10.56 -13.02 -54.26
C ASP A 261 9.59 -14.07 -53.73
N PHE A 262 10.10 -15.14 -53.11
CA PHE A 262 9.25 -16.16 -52.49
C PHE A 262 8.51 -15.62 -51.26
N VAL A 263 9.18 -14.86 -50.38
CA VAL A 263 8.51 -14.15 -49.26
C VAL A 263 7.37 -13.27 -49.77
N SER A 264 7.60 -12.54 -50.87
CA SER A 264 6.58 -11.67 -51.50
C SER A 264 5.42 -12.47 -52.10
N ARG A 265 5.69 -13.64 -52.71
CA ARG A 265 4.66 -14.56 -53.21
C ARG A 265 3.81 -15.11 -52.08
N ILE A 266 4.42 -15.56 -50.98
CA ILE A 266 3.69 -16.01 -49.78
C ILE A 266 2.81 -14.89 -49.22
N TRP A 267 3.34 -13.66 -49.11
CA TRP A 267 2.57 -12.53 -48.58
C TRP A 267 1.35 -12.15 -49.44
N ALA A 268 1.38 -12.43 -50.75
CA ALA A 268 0.26 -12.17 -51.65
C ALA A 268 -0.89 -13.18 -51.49
N VAL A 269 -0.63 -14.39 -51.00
CA VAL A 269 -1.63 -15.48 -50.91
C VAL A 269 -2.86 -15.10 -50.07
N PRO A 270 -2.76 -14.52 -48.85
CA PRO A 270 -3.92 -14.09 -48.07
C PRO A 270 -4.89 -13.18 -48.84
N GLN A 271 -4.38 -12.26 -49.67
CA GLN A 271 -5.21 -11.37 -50.47
C GLN A 271 -5.79 -12.08 -51.70
N LYS A 272 -5.03 -13.00 -52.33
CA LYS A 272 -5.55 -13.82 -53.42
C LYS A 272 -6.71 -14.71 -52.95
N ILE A 273 -6.60 -15.32 -51.76
CA ILE A 273 -7.70 -16.10 -51.14
C ILE A 273 -8.98 -15.25 -50.99
N MET A 274 -8.84 -13.98 -50.59
CA MET A 274 -9.99 -13.08 -50.44
C MET A 274 -10.60 -12.63 -51.77
N ASN A 275 -9.81 -12.60 -52.84
CA ASN A 275 -10.25 -12.14 -54.16
C ASN A 275 -10.93 -13.25 -54.98
N GLU A 276 -10.83 -14.52 -54.56
CA GLU A 276 -11.52 -15.63 -55.20
C GLU A 276 -13.01 -15.68 -54.83
N ASN A 277 -13.87 -15.71 -55.84
CA ASN A 277 -15.32 -15.63 -55.67
C ASN A 277 -15.88 -16.85 -54.94
N GLY A 278 -16.33 -16.67 -53.70
CA GLY A 278 -16.94 -17.70 -52.87
C GLY A 278 -17.60 -17.16 -51.59
N ASN A 279 -17.89 -18.04 -50.63
CA ASN A 279 -18.42 -17.68 -49.31
C ASN A 279 -17.39 -16.85 -48.52
N GLU A 280 -17.68 -15.58 -48.29
CA GLU A 280 -16.79 -14.61 -47.65
C GLU A 280 -16.30 -15.05 -46.26
N THR A 281 -17.15 -15.71 -45.46
CA THR A 281 -16.76 -16.22 -44.14
C THR A 281 -15.77 -17.38 -44.25
N ALA A 282 -15.96 -18.28 -45.22
CA ALA A 282 -15.02 -19.38 -45.48
C ALA A 282 -13.67 -18.87 -46.01
N ALA A 283 -13.69 -17.87 -46.90
CA ALA A 283 -12.48 -17.22 -47.40
C ALA A 283 -11.69 -16.52 -46.27
N ARG A 284 -12.38 -15.84 -45.34
CA ARG A 284 -11.76 -15.23 -44.15
C ARG A 284 -11.16 -16.28 -43.20
N HIS A 285 -11.81 -17.42 -43.03
CA HIS A 285 -11.26 -18.54 -42.26
C HIS A 285 -9.97 -19.09 -42.89
N LEU A 286 -9.97 -19.29 -44.20
CA LEU A 286 -8.79 -19.78 -44.93
C LEU A 286 -7.66 -18.75 -44.94
N LYS A 287 -7.98 -17.45 -45.12
CA LYS A 287 -7.06 -16.34 -44.95
C LYS A 287 -6.41 -16.38 -43.57
N LEU A 288 -7.20 -16.58 -42.51
CA LEU A 288 -6.70 -16.64 -41.14
C LEU A 288 -5.74 -17.82 -40.93
N ILE A 289 -6.07 -19.02 -41.43
CA ILE A 289 -5.20 -20.21 -41.35
C ILE A 289 -3.86 -19.96 -42.06
N PHE A 290 -3.89 -19.31 -43.22
CA PHE A 290 -2.67 -19.01 -43.98
C PHE A 290 -1.83 -17.89 -43.34
N LEU A 291 -2.47 -16.89 -42.74
CA LEU A 291 -1.75 -15.89 -41.95
C LEU A 291 -1.07 -16.53 -40.73
N PHE A 292 -1.67 -17.54 -40.12
CA PHE A 292 -1.04 -18.31 -39.05
C PHE A 292 0.15 -19.14 -39.55
N TYR A 293 0.07 -19.70 -40.76
CA TYR A 293 1.22 -20.31 -41.43
C TYR A 293 2.38 -19.30 -41.55
N ILE A 294 2.09 -18.08 -42.01
CA ILE A 294 3.12 -17.03 -42.15
C ILE A 294 3.84 -16.76 -40.82
N ILE A 295 3.09 -16.69 -39.73
CA ILE A 295 3.63 -16.46 -38.38
C ILE A 295 4.46 -17.65 -37.89
N HIS A 296 4.04 -18.87 -38.21
CA HIS A 296 4.71 -20.10 -37.81
C HIS A 296 6.13 -20.23 -38.43
N ILE A 297 6.32 -19.78 -39.68
CA ILE A 297 7.61 -19.93 -40.38
C ILE A 297 8.63 -18.85 -39.95
N PRO A 298 9.80 -19.23 -39.39
CA PRO A 298 10.82 -18.27 -38.93
C PRO A 298 11.39 -17.38 -40.04
N GLY A 299 11.50 -17.90 -41.27
CA GLY A 299 12.03 -17.18 -42.43
C GLY A 299 11.15 -16.00 -42.87
N LEU A 300 9.88 -15.98 -42.47
CA LEU A 300 8.93 -14.92 -42.79
C LEU A 300 8.91 -13.79 -41.73
N SER A 301 9.90 -13.77 -40.83
CA SER A 301 9.98 -12.76 -39.76
C SER A 301 9.84 -11.31 -40.22
N ALA A 302 10.31 -10.98 -41.43
CA ALA A 302 10.19 -9.64 -42.04
C ALA A 302 8.73 -9.19 -42.26
N ILE A 303 7.79 -10.13 -42.41
CA ILE A 303 6.36 -9.87 -42.63
C ILE A 303 5.49 -10.26 -41.44
N HIS A 304 6.06 -10.78 -40.34
CA HIS A 304 5.30 -11.20 -39.16
C HIS A 304 4.46 -10.08 -38.55
N VAL A 305 5.01 -8.86 -38.48
CA VAL A 305 4.29 -7.70 -37.92
C VAL A 305 3.05 -7.36 -38.76
N GLN A 306 3.19 -7.37 -40.09
CA GLN A 306 2.09 -7.14 -41.01
C GLN A 306 1.07 -8.29 -40.94
N ALA A 307 1.52 -9.54 -40.88
CA ALA A 307 0.66 -10.70 -40.74
C ALA A 307 -0.16 -10.66 -39.44
N LEU A 308 0.43 -10.28 -38.30
CA LEU A 308 -0.30 -10.09 -37.04
C LEU A 308 -1.37 -8.98 -37.13
N ARG A 309 -1.10 -7.89 -37.85
CA ARG A 309 -2.11 -6.83 -38.11
C ARG A 309 -3.26 -7.34 -38.97
N ASP A 310 -2.97 -8.13 -39.98
CA ASP A 310 -3.98 -8.75 -40.86
C ASP A 310 -4.80 -9.81 -40.15
N ILE A 311 -4.18 -10.59 -39.26
CA ILE A 311 -4.84 -11.52 -38.34
C ILE A 311 -5.86 -10.75 -37.49
N ASN A 312 -5.44 -9.65 -36.87
CA ASN A 312 -6.31 -8.84 -36.02
C ASN A 312 -7.54 -8.29 -36.75
N THR A 313 -7.33 -7.80 -37.97
CA THR A 313 -8.43 -7.31 -38.81
C THR A 313 -9.39 -8.44 -39.14
N THR A 314 -8.86 -9.60 -39.55
CA THR A 314 -9.67 -10.77 -39.94
C THR A 314 -10.45 -11.37 -38.76
N LEU A 315 -9.83 -11.49 -37.58
CA LEU A 315 -10.46 -12.00 -36.36
C LEU A 315 -11.65 -11.16 -35.90
N THR A 316 -11.55 -9.83 -36.02
CA THR A 316 -12.63 -8.91 -35.64
C THR A 316 -13.91 -9.16 -36.47
N HIS A 317 -13.76 -9.69 -37.68
CA HIS A 317 -14.88 -10.02 -38.56
C HIS A 317 -15.44 -11.43 -38.37
N LEU A 318 -14.66 -12.36 -37.82
CA LEU A 318 -15.07 -13.76 -37.64
C LEU A 318 -15.70 -14.01 -36.26
N ILE A 319 -15.30 -13.25 -35.23
CA ILE A 319 -15.83 -13.39 -33.89
C ILE A 319 -17.19 -12.69 -33.80
N GLY A 320 -18.24 -13.45 -33.47
CA GLY A 320 -19.61 -12.94 -33.33
C GLY A 320 -20.62 -13.48 -34.35
N ASP A 321 -20.19 -14.32 -35.29
CA ASP A 321 -21.05 -15.01 -36.26
C ASP A 321 -21.77 -16.21 -35.61
N GLU A 322 -22.85 -15.94 -34.86
CA GLU A 322 -23.89 -16.83 -34.26
C GLU A 322 -23.48 -18.15 -33.53
N ASP A 323 -22.48 -18.90 -33.97
CA ASP A 323 -22.00 -20.18 -33.46
C ASP A 323 -20.89 -20.04 -32.39
N PHE A 324 -21.30 -20.19 -31.13
CA PHE A 324 -20.44 -20.15 -29.96
C PHE A 324 -19.27 -21.16 -29.99
N LYS A 325 -19.45 -22.36 -30.60
CA LYS A 325 -18.37 -23.36 -30.66
C LYS A 325 -17.28 -22.94 -31.63
N LYS A 326 -17.66 -22.32 -32.76
CA LYS A 326 -16.69 -21.77 -33.72
C LYS A 326 -15.90 -20.62 -33.11
N ASP A 327 -16.57 -19.68 -32.44
CA ASP A 327 -15.91 -18.58 -31.73
C ASP A 327 -14.85 -19.08 -30.72
N ILE A 328 -15.19 -20.10 -29.91
CA ILE A 328 -14.25 -20.71 -28.97
C ILE A 328 -13.04 -21.32 -29.67
N ASN A 329 -13.25 -22.02 -30.79
CA ASN A 329 -12.15 -22.66 -31.51
C ASN A 329 -11.18 -21.62 -32.08
N ILE A 330 -11.71 -20.53 -32.67
CA ILE A 330 -10.93 -19.40 -33.18
C ILE A 330 -10.10 -18.78 -32.04
N ILE A 331 -10.72 -18.52 -30.88
CA ILE A 331 -10.03 -17.98 -29.72
C ILE A 331 -8.90 -18.92 -29.27
N ASN A 332 -9.15 -20.23 -29.16
CA ASN A 332 -8.11 -21.18 -28.74
C ASN A 332 -6.94 -21.26 -29.73
N GLN A 333 -7.22 -21.40 -31.03
CA GLN A 333 -6.19 -21.45 -32.05
C GLN A 333 -5.33 -20.18 -32.00
N THR A 334 -5.98 -19.02 -31.91
CA THR A 334 -5.28 -17.74 -31.82
C THR A 334 -4.40 -17.65 -30.56
N PHE A 335 -4.93 -17.94 -29.39
CA PHE A 335 -4.15 -17.89 -28.14
C PHE A 335 -3.03 -18.94 -28.07
N SER A 336 -3.20 -20.10 -28.70
CA SER A 336 -2.14 -21.12 -28.83
C SER A 336 -0.95 -20.57 -29.62
N LEU A 337 -1.22 -19.92 -30.74
CA LEU A 337 -0.19 -19.32 -31.60
C LEU A 337 0.47 -18.12 -30.94
N LEU A 338 -0.32 -17.22 -30.32
CA LEU A 338 0.24 -16.10 -29.56
C LEU A 338 1.20 -16.59 -28.46
N LYS A 339 0.97 -17.77 -27.88
CA LYS A 339 1.84 -18.36 -26.85
C LYS A 339 3.23 -18.74 -27.37
N GLU A 340 3.36 -19.19 -28.62
CA GLU A 340 4.64 -19.57 -29.25
C GLU A 340 5.54 -18.36 -29.54
N HIS A 341 4.94 -17.17 -29.72
CA HIS A 341 5.65 -15.93 -30.00
C HIS A 341 5.81 -15.02 -28.77
N LYS A 342 5.45 -15.53 -27.59
CA LYS A 342 5.57 -14.81 -26.32
C LYS A 342 7.03 -14.41 -26.06
N GLY A 343 7.28 -13.09 -26.01
CA GLY A 343 8.60 -12.51 -25.75
C GLY A 343 9.33 -11.94 -26.96
N LYS A 344 8.97 -12.33 -28.21
CA LYS A 344 9.55 -11.73 -29.42
C LYS A 344 8.87 -10.42 -29.82
N TYR A 345 7.53 -10.35 -29.71
CA TYR A 345 6.72 -9.19 -30.11
C TYR A 345 5.62 -8.87 -29.07
N PRO A 346 5.97 -8.51 -27.83
CA PRO A 346 4.99 -8.38 -26.74
C PRO A 346 3.91 -7.32 -27.00
N GLU A 347 4.24 -6.19 -27.61
CA GLU A 347 3.27 -5.13 -27.92
C GLU A 347 2.23 -5.60 -28.94
N THR A 348 2.67 -6.23 -30.03
CA THR A 348 1.76 -6.74 -31.06
C THR A 348 0.85 -7.83 -30.51
N VAL A 349 1.36 -8.69 -29.63
CA VAL A 349 0.53 -9.71 -28.94
C VAL A 349 -0.54 -9.06 -28.07
N LEU A 350 -0.21 -7.98 -27.34
CA LEU A 350 -1.18 -7.24 -26.53
C LEU A 350 -2.25 -6.57 -27.40
N ASP A 351 -1.87 -6.00 -28.55
CA ASP A 351 -2.81 -5.46 -29.52
C ASP A 351 -3.77 -6.55 -30.03
N CYS A 352 -3.27 -7.76 -30.28
CA CYS A 352 -4.12 -8.89 -30.66
C CYS A 352 -5.12 -9.23 -29.56
N ILE A 353 -4.66 -9.37 -28.31
CA ILE A 353 -5.53 -9.63 -27.15
C ILE A 353 -6.59 -8.53 -27.02
N HIS A 354 -6.20 -7.26 -27.20
CA HIS A 354 -7.12 -6.13 -27.16
C HIS A 354 -8.20 -6.23 -28.25
N LYS A 355 -7.83 -6.48 -29.51
CA LYS A 355 -8.78 -6.56 -30.64
C LYS A 355 -9.75 -7.74 -30.52
N ILE A 356 -9.24 -8.91 -30.13
CA ILE A 356 -10.08 -10.10 -29.86
C ILE A 356 -11.04 -9.80 -28.72
N GLY A 357 -10.54 -9.21 -27.63
CA GLY A 357 -11.35 -8.79 -26.51
C GLY A 357 -12.44 -7.81 -26.94
N ASP A 358 -12.12 -6.77 -27.72
CA ASP A 358 -13.10 -5.80 -28.19
C ASP A 358 -14.21 -6.47 -29.02
N ALA A 359 -13.87 -7.40 -29.91
CA ALA A 359 -14.84 -8.19 -30.67
C ALA A 359 -15.72 -9.06 -29.76
N VAL A 360 -15.13 -9.78 -28.81
CA VAL A 360 -15.85 -10.64 -27.85
C VAL A 360 -16.79 -9.81 -26.97
N TYR A 361 -16.35 -8.66 -26.48
CA TYR A 361 -17.13 -7.78 -25.62
C TYR A 361 -18.34 -7.18 -26.35
N ARG A 362 -18.21 -6.86 -27.64
CA ARG A 362 -19.34 -6.42 -28.48
C ARG A 362 -20.47 -7.45 -28.58
N THR A 363 -20.16 -8.75 -28.52
CA THR A 363 -21.19 -9.80 -28.52
C THR A 363 -22.09 -9.76 -27.28
N SER A 364 -21.61 -9.15 -26.18
CA SER A 364 -22.28 -9.12 -24.88
C SER A 364 -22.61 -10.50 -24.26
N LYS A 365 -22.15 -11.61 -24.84
CA LYS A 365 -22.38 -12.99 -24.36
C LYS A 365 -21.41 -13.31 -23.20
N ILE A 366 -21.94 -13.44 -21.97
CA ILE A 366 -21.11 -13.60 -20.76
C ILE A 366 -20.22 -14.85 -20.78
N ASN A 367 -20.70 -15.97 -21.33
CA ASN A 367 -19.91 -17.20 -21.42
C ASN A 367 -18.69 -17.03 -22.34
N LEU A 368 -18.84 -16.30 -23.44
CA LEU A 368 -17.75 -16.03 -24.37
C LEU A 368 -16.74 -15.04 -23.78
N ILE A 369 -17.23 -14.00 -23.11
CA ILE A 369 -16.40 -13.04 -22.37
C ILE A 369 -15.59 -13.76 -21.29
N ASN A 370 -16.22 -14.59 -20.46
CA ASN A 370 -15.54 -15.36 -19.43
C ASN A 370 -14.49 -16.30 -20.02
N TYR A 371 -14.80 -16.97 -21.13
CA TYR A 371 -13.85 -17.85 -21.81
C TYR A 371 -12.64 -17.08 -22.33
N PHE A 372 -12.87 -15.94 -22.98
CA PHE A 372 -11.80 -15.04 -23.42
C PHE A 372 -10.96 -14.54 -22.25
N ILE A 373 -11.57 -14.13 -21.14
CA ILE A 373 -10.86 -13.69 -19.93
C ILE A 373 -9.97 -14.81 -19.42
N ASP A 374 -10.48 -16.05 -19.34
CA ASP A 374 -9.70 -17.21 -18.90
C ASP A 374 -8.48 -17.41 -19.82
N ARG A 375 -8.64 -17.30 -21.14
CA ARG A 375 -7.53 -17.38 -22.10
C ARG A 375 -6.54 -16.21 -21.99
N ALA A 376 -7.01 -14.99 -21.76
CA ALA A 376 -6.16 -13.80 -21.59
C ALA A 376 -5.33 -13.89 -20.30
N VAL A 377 -5.96 -14.29 -19.19
CA VAL A 377 -5.26 -14.56 -17.92
C VAL A 377 -4.30 -15.73 -18.08
N ASP A 378 -4.72 -16.80 -18.78
CA ASP A 378 -3.90 -17.98 -19.05
C ASP A 378 -2.63 -17.65 -19.83
N HIS A 379 -2.74 -16.73 -20.80
CA HIS A 379 -1.61 -16.25 -21.62
C HIS A 379 -0.54 -15.54 -20.78
N GLY A 380 -0.95 -14.88 -19.70
CA GLY A 380 -0.08 -14.28 -18.70
C GLY A 380 0.13 -12.77 -18.89
N PHE A 381 0.68 -12.15 -17.84
CA PHE A 381 0.81 -10.70 -17.72
C PHE A 381 2.26 -10.23 -17.92
N GLN A 382 2.43 -9.05 -18.52
CA GLN A 382 3.73 -8.39 -18.67
C GLN A 382 4.08 -7.63 -17.39
N PHE A 383 4.96 -8.19 -16.56
CA PHE A 383 5.43 -7.57 -15.31
C PHE A 383 6.50 -6.50 -15.57
N PRO A 384 6.73 -5.57 -14.62
CA PRO A 384 7.73 -4.50 -14.76
C PRO A 384 9.13 -4.98 -15.13
N MET A 385 9.57 -6.12 -14.56
CA MET A 385 10.89 -6.73 -14.77
C MET A 385 12.03 -5.68 -14.73
N ILE A 386 12.15 -4.97 -13.61
CA ILE A 386 13.16 -3.91 -13.48
C ILE A 386 14.54 -4.55 -13.25
N GLU A 387 15.48 -4.30 -14.16
CA GLU A 387 16.84 -4.88 -14.16
C GLU A 387 17.90 -3.91 -13.62
N GLY A 388 17.53 -2.66 -13.35
CA GLY A 388 18.43 -1.61 -12.84
C GLY A 388 18.36 -0.33 -13.66
N THR A 389 19.40 0.50 -13.55
CA THR A 389 19.55 1.74 -14.32
C THR A 389 20.73 1.60 -15.30
N GLY A 390 20.55 1.97 -16.56
CA GLY A 390 21.60 1.93 -17.59
C GLY A 390 22.60 3.08 -17.52
N GLU A 391 23.68 2.98 -18.30
CA GLU A 391 24.68 4.06 -18.46
C GLU A 391 24.11 5.29 -19.19
N ASP A 392 22.97 5.13 -19.87
CA ASP A 392 22.14 6.20 -20.42
C ASP A 392 21.24 6.86 -19.37
N TRP A 393 21.36 6.45 -18.11
CA TRP A 393 20.61 6.91 -16.93
C TRP A 393 19.11 6.58 -17.02
N GLN A 394 18.72 5.67 -17.91
CA GLN A 394 17.34 5.21 -18.02
C GLN A 394 17.09 3.96 -17.19
N ILE A 395 15.91 3.86 -16.58
CA ILE A 395 15.49 2.65 -15.88
C ILE A 395 15.20 1.55 -16.91
N LYS A 396 15.94 0.44 -16.81
CA LYS A 396 15.72 -0.77 -17.63
C LYS A 396 14.53 -1.54 -17.09
N SER A 397 13.43 -1.50 -17.83
CA SER A 397 12.16 -2.15 -17.49
C SER A 397 11.45 -2.68 -18.73
N ASN A 398 10.52 -3.61 -18.55
CA ASN A 398 9.65 -4.11 -19.61
C ASN A 398 8.67 -3.02 -20.10
N LEU A 399 8.92 -2.49 -21.30
CA LEU A 399 8.08 -1.45 -21.92
C LEU A 399 6.63 -1.90 -22.16
N ALA A 400 6.38 -3.20 -22.31
CA ALA A 400 5.04 -3.73 -22.51
C ALA A 400 4.18 -3.75 -21.23
N HIS A 401 4.75 -3.51 -20.04
CA HIS A 401 4.03 -3.55 -18.77
C HIS A 401 2.88 -2.54 -18.71
N VAL A 402 3.18 -1.26 -18.96
CA VAL A 402 2.17 -0.17 -18.92
C VAL A 402 1.11 -0.40 -20.00
N ASN A 403 1.53 -0.82 -21.20
CA ASN A 403 0.59 -1.14 -22.29
C ASN A 403 -0.34 -2.31 -21.92
N ASN A 404 0.16 -3.34 -21.22
CA ASN A 404 -0.68 -4.44 -20.76
C ASN A 404 -1.76 -3.95 -19.77
N ILE A 405 -1.41 -3.03 -18.86
CA ILE A 405 -2.39 -2.43 -17.94
C ILE A 405 -3.46 -1.66 -18.73
N ARG A 406 -3.04 -0.85 -19.71
CA ARG A 406 -3.96 -0.09 -20.59
C ARG A 406 -4.93 -1.00 -21.31
N VAL A 407 -4.44 -2.06 -21.97
CA VAL A 407 -5.31 -3.02 -22.67
C VAL A 407 -6.33 -3.63 -21.73
N TYR A 408 -5.93 -4.04 -20.52
CA TYR A 408 -6.86 -4.63 -19.57
C TYR A 408 -7.89 -3.59 -19.07
N LEU A 409 -7.46 -2.37 -18.77
CA LEU A 409 -8.36 -1.27 -18.38
C LEU A 409 -9.36 -0.93 -19.48
N GLU A 410 -8.93 -0.87 -20.75
CA GLU A 410 -9.82 -0.59 -21.88
C GLU A 410 -10.87 -1.69 -22.06
N LEU A 411 -10.47 -2.96 -21.97
CA LEU A 411 -11.41 -4.09 -22.01
C LEU A 411 -12.40 -4.07 -20.85
N ILE A 412 -11.92 -3.78 -19.63
CA ILE A 412 -12.79 -3.66 -18.45
C ILE A 412 -13.77 -2.49 -18.63
N SER A 413 -13.31 -1.35 -19.17
CA SER A 413 -14.12 -0.15 -19.40
C SER A 413 -15.31 -0.39 -20.34
N ARG A 414 -15.24 -1.40 -21.22
CA ARG A 414 -16.36 -1.73 -22.12
C ARG A 414 -17.59 -2.20 -21.36
N HIS A 415 -17.42 -3.11 -20.38
CA HIS A 415 -18.51 -3.65 -19.58
C HIS A 415 -18.02 -4.01 -18.15
N PRO A 416 -17.79 -3.03 -17.26
CA PRO A 416 -17.12 -3.25 -15.98
C PRO A 416 -17.77 -4.35 -15.13
N LYS A 417 -19.12 -4.40 -15.09
CA LYS A 417 -19.89 -5.45 -14.38
C LYS A 417 -19.61 -6.87 -14.90
N LYS A 418 -19.45 -7.06 -16.21
CA LYS A 418 -19.14 -8.37 -16.82
C LYS A 418 -17.65 -8.70 -16.72
N SER A 419 -16.80 -7.70 -16.53
CA SER A 419 -15.34 -7.82 -16.44
C SER A 419 -14.79 -8.06 -15.03
N ARG A 420 -15.63 -8.35 -14.02
CA ARG A 420 -15.20 -8.58 -12.62
C ARG A 420 -14.02 -9.56 -12.52
N ARG A 421 -14.03 -10.63 -13.32
CA ARG A 421 -12.96 -11.64 -13.36
C ARG A 421 -11.65 -11.07 -13.92
N LEU A 422 -11.70 -10.25 -14.97
CA LEU A 422 -10.50 -9.62 -15.54
C LEU A 422 -9.93 -8.53 -14.61
N LEU A 423 -10.81 -7.73 -14.01
CA LEU A 423 -10.42 -6.73 -13.01
C LEU A 423 -9.77 -7.38 -11.78
N SER A 424 -10.34 -8.48 -11.29
CA SER A 424 -9.75 -9.32 -10.24
C SER A 424 -8.35 -9.82 -10.62
N ALA A 425 -8.18 -10.37 -11.83
CA ALA A 425 -6.88 -10.83 -12.31
C ALA A 425 -5.86 -9.69 -12.40
N LEU A 426 -6.25 -8.51 -12.91
CA LEU A 426 -5.39 -7.33 -12.97
C LEU A 426 -4.93 -6.90 -11.57
N ILE A 427 -5.84 -6.84 -10.59
CA ILE A 427 -5.51 -6.53 -9.19
C ILE A 427 -4.48 -7.52 -8.65
N ILE A 428 -4.66 -8.82 -8.90
CA ILE A 428 -3.73 -9.86 -8.44
C ILE A 428 -2.36 -9.70 -9.10
N PHE A 429 -2.30 -9.52 -10.42
CA PHE A 429 -1.04 -9.34 -11.15
C PHE A 429 -0.25 -8.14 -10.61
N LEU A 430 -0.92 -7.00 -10.42
CA LEU A 430 -0.29 -5.78 -9.92
C LEU A 430 0.10 -5.87 -8.43
N ALA A 431 -0.72 -6.52 -7.60
CA ALA A 431 -0.44 -6.68 -6.18
C ALA A 431 0.78 -7.59 -5.95
N ILE A 432 0.85 -8.73 -6.66
CA ILE A 432 1.87 -9.76 -6.44
C ILE A 432 3.15 -9.47 -7.22
N GLY A 433 3.04 -8.97 -8.45
CA GLY A 433 4.17 -8.75 -9.35
C GLY A 433 4.68 -7.31 -9.43
N GLY A 434 4.01 -6.38 -8.73
CA GLY A 434 4.38 -4.97 -8.68
C GLY A 434 3.91 -4.16 -9.88
N VAL A 435 4.06 -2.83 -9.74
CA VAL A 435 3.63 -1.83 -10.73
C VAL A 435 4.76 -0.85 -10.95
N PHE A 436 5.04 -0.53 -12.21
CA PHE A 436 6.00 0.51 -12.57
C PHE A 436 5.42 1.40 -13.66
N ILE A 437 5.18 2.66 -13.31
CA ILE A 437 4.63 3.69 -14.20
C ILE A 437 5.52 4.92 -14.04
N LYS A 438 6.00 5.46 -15.16
CA LYS A 438 6.76 6.71 -15.20
C LYS A 438 5.77 7.87 -15.28
N ASP A 439 6.14 9.03 -14.74
CA ASP A 439 5.30 10.23 -14.86
C ASP A 439 5.05 10.60 -16.33
N THR A 440 6.04 10.34 -17.19
CA THR A 440 6.00 10.60 -18.64
C THR A 440 5.07 9.68 -19.41
N ASP A 441 4.57 8.59 -18.80
CA ASP A 441 3.56 7.72 -19.40
C ASP A 441 2.19 8.37 -19.47
N LEU A 442 1.96 9.47 -18.72
CA LEU A 442 0.67 10.20 -18.66
C LEU A 442 -0.53 9.31 -18.31
N PHE A 443 -0.30 8.33 -17.43
CA PHE A 443 -1.29 7.37 -16.97
C PHE A 443 -2.54 7.97 -16.29
N PRO A 444 -2.52 9.19 -15.70
CA PRO A 444 -3.76 9.85 -15.26
C PRO A 444 -4.85 9.97 -16.34
N ARG A 445 -4.47 10.07 -17.62
CA ARG A 445 -5.41 10.05 -18.76
C ARG A 445 -6.15 8.73 -18.87
N ASP A 446 -5.43 7.62 -18.70
CA ASP A 446 -5.98 6.27 -18.76
C ASP A 446 -6.96 6.01 -17.62
N ILE A 447 -6.63 6.47 -16.41
CA ILE A 447 -7.53 6.40 -15.23
C ILE A 447 -8.79 7.23 -15.47
N THR A 448 -8.65 8.46 -15.98
CA THR A 448 -9.80 9.33 -16.31
C THR A 448 -10.73 8.67 -17.32
N LYS A 449 -10.17 8.05 -18.37
CA LYS A 449 -10.95 7.28 -19.35
C LYS A 449 -11.70 6.12 -18.71
N PHE A 450 -11.05 5.38 -17.80
CA PHE A 450 -11.68 4.29 -17.06
C PHE A 450 -12.79 4.77 -16.12
N LEU A 451 -12.59 5.88 -15.41
CA LEU A 451 -13.58 6.50 -14.51
C LEU A 451 -14.82 7.03 -15.24
N ASN A 452 -14.72 7.27 -16.55
CA ASN A 452 -15.85 7.64 -17.41
C ASN A 452 -16.64 6.43 -17.95
N SER A 453 -16.36 5.22 -17.47
CA SER A 453 -17.19 4.02 -17.72
C SER A 453 -18.16 3.74 -16.55
N ASP A 454 -19.10 2.80 -16.74
CA ASP A 454 -20.07 2.39 -15.71
C ASP A 454 -19.40 1.54 -14.60
N ILE A 455 -18.56 2.20 -13.79
CA ILE A 455 -17.78 1.56 -12.72
C ILE A 455 -18.57 1.33 -11.43
N GLY A 456 -19.77 1.92 -11.30
CA GLY A 456 -20.61 1.84 -10.08
C GLY A 456 -20.83 0.41 -9.58
N PRO A 457 -21.19 -0.57 -10.44
CA PRO A 457 -21.37 -1.97 -10.05
C PRO A 457 -20.10 -2.68 -9.56
N VAL A 458 -18.91 -2.13 -9.82
CA VAL A 458 -17.60 -2.69 -9.45
C VAL A 458 -16.74 -1.71 -8.65
N PHE A 459 -17.36 -0.70 -8.03
CA PHE A 459 -16.65 0.41 -7.40
C PHE A 459 -15.65 -0.05 -6.32
N ASN A 460 -16.00 -1.06 -5.51
CA ASN A 460 -15.08 -1.65 -4.54
C ASN A 460 -13.79 -2.16 -5.21
N LEU A 461 -13.90 -2.89 -6.33
CA LEU A 461 -12.75 -3.40 -7.09
C LEU A 461 -11.96 -2.28 -7.77
N VAL A 462 -12.64 -1.23 -8.25
CA VAL A 462 -11.97 -0.04 -8.80
C VAL A 462 -11.07 0.60 -7.74
N LYS A 463 -11.53 0.71 -6.49
CA LYS A 463 -10.69 1.24 -5.40
C LYS A 463 -9.55 0.30 -5.04
N GLN A 464 -9.80 -1.02 -4.99
CA GLN A 464 -8.74 -2.01 -4.76
C GLN A 464 -7.63 -1.93 -5.83
N LEU A 465 -8.01 -1.75 -7.10
CA LEU A 465 -7.07 -1.53 -8.21
C LEU A 465 -6.33 -0.20 -8.05
N SER A 466 -7.08 0.88 -7.79
CA SER A 466 -6.53 2.23 -7.74
C SER A 466 -5.47 2.40 -6.67
N ARG A 467 -5.61 1.73 -5.51
CA ARG A 467 -4.58 1.73 -4.45
C ARG A 467 -3.25 1.09 -4.86
N LEU A 468 -3.23 0.27 -5.92
CA LEU A 468 -2.00 -0.33 -6.45
C LEU A 468 -1.29 0.58 -7.45
N LEU A 469 -1.96 1.60 -7.98
CA LEU A 469 -1.45 2.45 -9.05
C LEU A 469 -0.78 3.68 -8.46
N PRO A 470 0.55 3.86 -8.61
CA PRO A 470 1.25 5.05 -8.13
C PRO A 470 1.09 6.22 -9.10
N ALA A 471 -0.16 6.54 -9.47
CA ALA A 471 -0.50 7.50 -10.52
C ALA A 471 -1.39 8.66 -10.03
N PHE A 472 -1.83 8.65 -8.77
CA PHE A 472 -2.72 9.67 -8.20
C PHE A 472 -1.97 10.91 -7.71
N PHE A 473 -1.29 11.55 -8.65
CA PHE A 473 -0.61 12.84 -8.51
C PHE A 473 -1.01 13.78 -9.65
N ASN A 474 -0.97 15.08 -9.38
CA ASN A 474 -1.35 16.11 -10.34
C ASN A 474 -0.14 16.76 -11.02
N GLU A 475 1.07 16.60 -10.47
CA GLU A 475 2.32 17.16 -11.00
C GLU A 475 3.12 16.10 -11.76
N ILE A 476 3.42 16.36 -13.04
CA ILE A 476 4.26 15.51 -13.89
C ILE A 476 5.72 15.93 -13.69
N GLY A 477 6.57 14.98 -13.28
CA GLY A 477 7.97 15.26 -12.95
C GLY A 477 8.13 15.99 -11.61
N ALA A 478 9.32 16.55 -11.37
CA ALA A 478 9.60 17.35 -10.19
C ALA A 478 9.38 18.84 -10.46
N GLU A 479 8.30 19.40 -9.93
CA GLU A 479 7.93 20.81 -10.01
C GLU A 479 7.86 21.43 -8.60
N GLY A 480 7.73 22.77 -8.52
CA GLY A 480 7.58 23.50 -7.25
C GLY A 480 8.58 23.11 -6.16
N ARG A 481 8.06 22.82 -4.96
CA ARG A 481 8.88 22.52 -3.77
C ARG A 481 9.72 21.26 -3.93
N LEU A 482 9.26 20.25 -4.69
CA LEU A 482 10.04 19.04 -4.98
C LEU A 482 11.30 19.37 -5.78
N ARG A 483 11.18 20.27 -6.75
CA ARG A 483 12.32 20.74 -7.56
C ARG A 483 13.28 21.60 -6.75
N ASP A 484 12.73 22.47 -5.90
CA ASP A 484 13.52 23.37 -5.06
C ASP A 484 14.36 22.59 -4.04
N ILE A 485 13.74 21.68 -3.28
CA ILE A 485 14.44 20.91 -2.24
C ILE A 485 15.53 20.00 -2.82
N SER A 486 15.25 19.35 -3.95
CA SER A 486 16.22 18.48 -4.63
C SER A 486 17.38 19.28 -5.25
N THR A 487 17.11 20.49 -5.74
CA THR A 487 18.15 21.38 -6.27
C THR A 487 19.03 21.95 -5.15
N GLN A 488 18.42 22.44 -4.07
CA GLN A 488 19.13 22.95 -2.90
C GLN A 488 20.00 21.87 -2.24
N LEU A 489 19.49 20.64 -2.15
CA LEU A 489 20.23 19.50 -1.62
C LEU A 489 21.51 19.22 -2.44
N ASP A 490 21.40 19.16 -3.77
CA ASP A 490 22.56 18.96 -4.68
C ASP A 490 23.54 20.16 -4.64
N GLU A 491 23.02 21.38 -4.59
CA GLU A 491 23.82 22.62 -4.57
C GLU A 491 24.57 22.84 -3.24
N SER A 492 24.04 22.34 -2.12
CA SER A 492 24.71 22.36 -0.81
C SER A 492 26.06 21.64 -0.83
N CYS A 493 26.21 20.63 -1.70
CA CYS A 493 27.45 19.90 -1.94
C CYS A 493 28.25 20.46 -3.13
N GLN A 494 27.89 21.62 -3.66
CA GLN A 494 28.45 22.16 -4.92
C GLN A 494 28.37 21.15 -6.09
N ARG A 495 27.37 20.26 -6.08
CA ARG A 495 27.18 19.16 -7.05
C ARG A 495 28.35 18.17 -7.13
N LYS A 496 29.14 18.06 -6.06
CA LYS A 496 30.26 17.10 -5.96
C LYS A 496 29.85 15.74 -5.41
N ASP A 497 28.72 15.67 -4.71
CA ASP A 497 28.13 14.42 -4.23
C ASP A 497 27.44 13.71 -5.40
N ARG A 498 28.11 12.69 -5.97
CA ARG A 498 27.63 11.95 -7.16
C ARG A 498 26.29 11.27 -6.93
N LEU A 499 26.07 10.71 -5.74
CA LEU A 499 24.84 10.02 -5.39
C LEU A 499 23.65 10.99 -5.38
N ILE A 500 23.80 12.13 -4.69
CA ILE A 500 22.75 13.15 -4.61
C ILE A 500 22.54 13.85 -5.95
N HIS A 501 23.61 14.08 -6.71
CA HIS A 501 23.52 14.65 -8.05
C HIS A 501 22.71 13.76 -8.99
N PHE A 502 23.00 12.45 -8.98
CA PHE A 502 22.25 11.46 -9.75
C PHE A 502 20.79 11.39 -9.29
N LEU A 503 20.54 11.30 -7.97
CA LEU A 503 19.19 11.29 -7.41
C LEU A 503 18.34 12.48 -7.87
N ARG A 504 18.89 13.70 -7.83
CA ARG A 504 18.22 14.90 -8.34
C ARG A 504 17.88 14.76 -9.82
N LYS A 505 18.85 14.32 -10.63
CA LYS A 505 18.66 14.18 -12.08
C LYS A 505 17.60 13.14 -12.41
N GLN A 506 17.61 12.00 -11.71
CA GLN A 506 16.59 10.97 -11.86
C GLN A 506 15.20 11.51 -11.55
N CYS A 507 15.06 12.30 -10.48
CA CYS A 507 13.79 12.93 -10.11
C CYS A 507 13.31 13.97 -11.13
N HIS A 508 14.22 14.67 -11.82
CA HIS A 508 13.84 15.71 -12.79
C HIS A 508 13.56 15.16 -14.18
N VAL A 509 14.22 14.06 -14.57
CA VAL A 509 14.22 13.57 -15.95
C VAL A 509 13.35 12.32 -16.12
N GLU A 510 13.36 11.40 -15.15
CA GLU A 510 12.66 10.11 -15.22
C GLU A 510 11.94 9.80 -13.90
N SER A 511 11.09 10.74 -13.46
CA SER A 511 10.37 10.62 -12.20
C SER A 511 9.42 9.43 -12.20
N SER A 512 9.44 8.66 -11.11
CA SER A 512 8.55 7.52 -10.86
C SER A 512 8.51 7.20 -9.36
N SER A 513 7.57 6.36 -8.94
CA SER A 513 7.44 5.91 -7.55
C SER A 513 8.69 5.20 -7.01
N ARG A 514 9.53 4.63 -7.88
CA ARG A 514 10.81 3.99 -7.52
C ARG A 514 11.75 4.94 -6.79
N ILE A 515 11.63 6.26 -7.01
CA ILE A 515 12.46 7.26 -6.34
C ILE A 515 12.19 7.31 -4.83
N VAL A 516 10.98 6.99 -4.39
CA VAL A 516 10.66 6.92 -2.96
C VAL A 516 11.53 5.86 -2.28
N ASP A 517 11.59 4.65 -2.86
CA ASP A 517 12.43 3.57 -2.34
C ASP A 517 13.92 3.88 -2.53
N PHE A 518 14.31 4.55 -3.61
CA PHE A 518 15.69 4.98 -3.82
C PHE A 518 16.17 5.92 -2.71
N ILE A 519 15.39 6.94 -2.35
CA ILE A 519 15.75 7.86 -1.25
C ILE A 519 15.79 7.13 0.09
N ARG A 520 14.88 6.19 0.33
CA ARG A 520 14.95 5.34 1.52
C ARG A 520 16.30 4.63 1.60
N GLU A 521 16.73 4.00 0.51
CA GLU A 521 18.04 3.33 0.48
C GLU A 521 19.20 4.33 0.64
N VAL A 522 19.09 5.57 0.14
CA VAL A 522 20.10 6.63 0.39
C VAL A 522 20.18 6.98 1.89
N ILE A 523 19.05 7.13 2.58
CA ILE A 523 19.02 7.41 4.02
C ILE A 523 19.58 6.21 4.81
N LEU A 524 19.24 4.98 4.42
CA LEU A 524 19.79 3.77 5.04
C LEU A 524 21.30 3.67 4.81
N PHE A 525 21.78 3.94 3.61
CA PHE A 525 23.20 4.02 3.31
C PHE A 525 23.91 5.07 4.18
N TRP A 526 23.34 6.26 4.35
CA TRP A 526 23.91 7.25 5.26
C TRP A 526 23.94 6.74 6.71
N LYS A 527 22.98 5.93 7.15
CA LYS A 527 22.95 5.35 8.51
C LYS A 527 23.99 4.22 8.68
N THR A 528 24.08 3.30 7.72
CA THR A 528 24.87 2.05 7.83
C THR A 528 26.28 2.18 7.25
N GLY A 529 26.46 3.01 6.23
CA GLY A 529 27.64 3.06 5.35
C GLY A 529 27.68 1.92 4.31
N ASP A 530 26.68 1.04 4.27
CA ASP A 530 26.62 -0.08 3.33
C ASP A 530 25.89 0.35 2.04
N LYS A 531 26.64 0.43 0.93
CA LYS A 531 26.09 0.86 -0.36
C LYS A 531 25.42 -0.24 -1.16
N THR A 532 25.49 -1.51 -0.75
CA THR A 532 24.97 -2.66 -1.55
C THR A 532 23.51 -2.51 -1.97
N ALA A 533 22.65 -1.98 -1.09
CA ALA A 533 21.24 -1.75 -1.39
C ALA A 533 20.98 -0.66 -2.44
N LEU A 534 21.98 0.18 -2.77
CA LEU A 534 21.87 1.22 -3.80
C LEU A 534 22.11 0.68 -5.22
N GLU A 535 22.76 -0.48 -5.37
CA GLU A 535 23.14 -1.08 -6.66
C GLU A 535 21.96 -1.16 -7.66
N PRO A 536 20.73 -1.58 -7.27
CA PRO A 536 19.62 -1.67 -8.21
C PRO A 536 19.13 -0.31 -8.75
N TYR A 537 19.50 0.81 -8.13
CA TYR A 537 18.99 2.15 -8.49
C TYR A 537 19.98 2.97 -9.32
N LEU A 538 21.23 2.53 -9.40
CA LEU A 538 22.34 3.30 -9.95
C LEU A 538 22.94 2.65 -11.20
N PRO A 539 23.47 3.46 -12.15
CA PRO A 539 24.36 2.95 -13.18
C PRO A 539 25.63 2.33 -12.57
N PRO A 540 26.18 1.26 -13.16
CA PRO A 540 27.42 0.63 -12.68
C PRO A 540 28.58 1.62 -12.51
N SER A 541 28.74 2.57 -13.43
CA SER A 541 29.74 3.64 -13.33
C SER A 541 29.58 4.49 -12.06
N ILE A 542 28.38 5.00 -11.80
CA ILE A 542 28.06 5.83 -10.63
C ILE A 542 28.19 5.03 -9.33
N TYR A 543 27.76 3.76 -9.32
CA TYR A 543 27.89 2.88 -8.15
C TYR A 543 29.36 2.67 -7.74
N GLY A 544 30.25 2.57 -8.73
CA GLY A 544 31.70 2.49 -8.53
C GLY A 544 32.29 3.77 -7.91
N GLU A 545 31.79 4.95 -8.30
CA GLU A 545 32.24 6.27 -7.81
C GLU A 545 31.75 6.61 -6.39
N ILE A 546 30.79 5.89 -5.81
CA ILE A 546 30.27 6.17 -4.46
C ILE A 546 31.23 5.64 -3.40
N GLU A 547 31.75 6.55 -2.58
CA GLU A 547 32.58 6.24 -1.41
C GLU A 547 31.70 5.89 -0.19
N GLU A 548 32.09 4.86 0.59
CA GLU A 548 31.38 4.44 1.81
C GLU A 548 31.70 5.31 3.05
N LYS A 549 32.75 6.13 2.94
CA LYS A 549 33.25 7.05 3.97
C LYS A 549 33.71 8.33 3.28
N GLY A 550 33.72 9.45 4.00
CA GLY A 550 34.14 10.74 3.47
C GLY A 550 33.19 11.86 3.83
N PRO A 551 33.48 13.09 3.36
CA PRO A 551 32.80 14.30 3.82
C PRO A 551 31.29 14.31 3.52
N PHE A 552 30.84 13.56 2.51
CA PHE A 552 29.43 13.51 2.14
C PHE A 552 28.62 12.44 2.89
N VAL A 553 29.26 11.51 3.59
CA VAL A 553 28.62 10.37 4.27
C VAL A 553 28.82 10.45 5.79
N ASP A 554 30.02 10.84 6.26
CA ASP A 554 30.38 10.77 7.68
C ASP A 554 29.54 11.71 8.57
N GLY A 555 29.25 12.92 8.09
CA GLY A 555 28.40 13.90 8.77
C GLY A 555 26.96 13.40 8.95
N PRO A 556 26.23 13.08 7.86
CA PRO A 556 24.90 12.46 7.93
C PRO A 556 24.87 11.18 8.79
N ARG A 557 25.89 10.32 8.68
CA ARG A 557 26.00 9.09 9.47
C ARG A 557 26.07 9.36 10.96
N LYS A 558 26.79 10.41 11.37
CA LYS A 558 26.89 10.80 12.77
C LYS A 558 25.55 11.31 13.33
N ILE A 559 24.76 12.03 12.52
CA ILE A 559 23.41 12.46 12.90
C ILE A 559 22.48 11.24 13.06
N LEU A 560 22.42 10.38 12.05
CA LEU A 560 21.48 9.24 12.01
C LEU A 560 21.79 8.13 13.05
N ASN A 561 23.00 8.14 13.62
CA ASN A 561 23.41 7.24 14.71
C ASN A 561 23.49 7.93 16.08
N SER A 562 23.07 9.19 16.18
CA SER A 562 23.02 9.93 17.44
C SER A 562 22.02 9.27 18.42
N PRO A 563 22.24 9.37 19.75
CA PRO A 563 21.31 8.84 20.74
C PRO A 563 19.87 9.28 20.53
N GLU A 564 19.69 10.52 20.08
CA GLU A 564 18.40 11.15 19.83
C GLU A 564 17.68 10.53 18.62
N PHE A 565 18.41 10.02 17.63
CA PHE A 565 17.85 9.36 16.44
C PHE A 565 17.68 7.83 16.59
N LYS A 566 18.08 7.23 17.72
CA LYS A 566 18.00 5.77 17.91
C LYS A 566 16.58 5.21 17.92
N GLU A 567 15.58 6.02 18.25
CA GLU A 567 14.17 5.60 18.25
C GLU A 567 13.61 5.43 16.83
N ILE A 568 14.21 6.09 15.83
CA ILE A 568 13.86 5.95 14.41
C ILE A 568 14.70 4.82 13.81
N ILE A 569 14.13 3.62 13.78
CA ILE A 569 14.83 2.42 13.31
C ILE A 569 14.88 2.43 11.79
N PHE A 570 13.77 2.75 11.14
CA PHE A 570 13.61 2.79 9.69
C PHE A 570 13.23 4.19 9.17
N PRO A 571 13.61 4.57 7.93
CA PRO A 571 13.23 5.86 7.36
C PRO A 571 11.71 6.06 7.24
N GLU A 572 10.91 5.00 7.23
CA GLU A 572 9.45 5.07 7.27
C GLU A 572 8.90 5.64 8.59
N ASP A 573 9.59 5.42 9.72
CA ASP A 573 9.18 5.92 11.04
C ASP A 573 9.16 7.45 11.07
N ASN A 574 10.02 8.11 10.26
CA ASN A 574 10.04 9.57 10.07
C ASN A 574 8.68 10.14 9.60
N LEU A 575 7.89 9.36 8.86
CA LEU A 575 6.59 9.81 8.36
C LEU A 575 5.55 9.95 9.48
N MET A 576 5.77 9.28 10.61
CA MET A 576 4.88 9.33 11.79
C MET A 576 5.15 10.54 12.68
N HIS A 577 6.25 11.26 12.46
CA HIS A 577 6.62 12.45 13.23
C HIS A 577 6.36 13.75 12.45
N THR A 578 6.19 14.86 13.16
CA THR A 578 6.10 16.19 12.53
C THR A 578 7.46 16.61 11.98
N GLU A 579 7.46 17.43 10.93
CA GLU A 579 8.68 17.98 10.32
C GLU A 579 9.53 18.72 11.38
N GLU A 580 8.88 19.45 12.29
CA GLU A 580 9.53 20.12 13.43
C GLU A 580 10.16 19.14 14.43
N ALA A 581 9.49 18.04 14.77
CA ALA A 581 10.05 17.04 15.68
C ALA A 581 11.34 16.43 15.10
N ILE A 582 11.32 16.09 13.82
CA ILE A 582 12.50 15.56 13.12
C ILE A 582 13.61 16.60 13.04
N HIS A 583 13.29 17.86 12.75
CA HIS A 583 14.27 18.93 12.76
C HIS A 583 14.92 19.11 14.13
N ASN A 584 14.15 19.05 15.21
CA ASN A 584 14.67 19.15 16.58
C ASN A 584 15.59 17.97 16.93
N LEU A 585 15.25 16.75 16.52
CA LEU A 585 16.14 15.58 16.67
C LEU A 585 17.45 15.78 15.91
N ILE A 586 17.38 16.34 14.69
CA ILE A 586 18.57 16.60 13.86
C ILE A 586 19.44 17.67 14.51
N ASP A 587 18.85 18.71 15.10
CA ASP A 587 19.55 19.82 15.74
C ASP A 587 20.17 19.43 17.10
N ALA A 588 19.64 18.41 17.76
CA ALA A 588 20.17 17.91 19.03
C ALA A 588 21.49 17.12 18.88
N ALA A 589 21.80 16.57 17.70
CA ALA A 589 23.01 15.78 17.49
C ALA A 589 24.31 16.60 17.72
N GLU A 590 25.23 16.14 18.56
CA GLU A 590 26.45 16.89 18.89
C GLU A 590 27.64 16.64 17.92
N GLY A 591 28.44 17.68 17.68
CA GLY A 591 29.69 17.59 16.92
C GLY A 591 29.50 17.34 15.42
N VAL A 592 28.43 17.88 14.82
CA VAL A 592 28.13 17.81 13.39
C VAL A 592 28.03 19.23 12.82
N SER A 593 28.40 19.41 11.55
CA SER A 593 28.39 20.71 10.87
C SER A 593 26.96 21.16 10.50
N ASP A 594 26.71 22.47 10.44
CA ASP A 594 25.42 23.01 9.99
C ASP A 594 25.04 22.60 8.55
N PRO A 595 25.98 22.52 7.58
CA PRO A 595 25.70 21.95 6.26
C PRO A 595 25.17 20.52 6.30
N ASP A 596 25.72 19.65 7.15
CA ASP A 596 25.26 18.27 7.28
C ASP A 596 23.87 18.17 7.90
N ARG A 597 23.57 19.00 8.92
CA ARG A 597 22.21 19.12 9.47
C ARG A 597 21.21 19.52 8.39
N SER A 598 21.57 20.53 7.60
CA SER A 598 20.74 21.03 6.50
C SER A 598 20.49 19.94 5.44
N ARG A 599 21.51 19.18 5.06
CA ARG A 599 21.39 18.04 4.13
C ARG A 599 20.44 16.96 4.65
N VAL A 600 20.57 16.56 5.92
CA VAL A 600 19.69 15.55 6.51
C VAL A 600 18.24 16.07 6.62
N LYS A 601 18.03 17.33 6.97
CA LYS A 601 16.68 17.96 6.95
C LYS A 601 16.09 17.94 5.55
N MET A 602 16.88 18.33 4.54
CA MET A 602 16.44 18.36 3.15
C MET A 602 16.12 16.96 2.59
N ILE A 603 16.92 15.92 2.89
CA ILE A 603 16.61 14.56 2.39
C ILE A 603 15.31 14.01 3.00
N PHE A 604 15.06 14.25 4.30
CA PHE A 604 13.81 13.82 4.93
C PHE A 604 12.60 14.61 4.43
N GLY A 605 12.75 15.93 4.21
CA GLY A 605 11.72 16.74 3.56
C GLY A 605 11.45 16.27 2.12
N PHE A 606 12.50 15.91 1.38
CA PHE A 606 12.39 15.42 0.00
C PHE A 606 11.69 14.05 -0.05
N TYR A 607 12.07 13.13 0.86
CA TYR A 607 11.41 11.85 1.05
C TYR A 607 9.91 12.01 1.37
N ARG A 608 9.55 12.92 2.28
CA ARG A 608 8.17 13.19 2.69
C ARG A 608 7.31 13.69 1.52
N LEU A 609 7.83 14.61 0.71
CA LEU A 609 7.13 15.15 -0.46
C LEU A 609 6.93 14.11 -1.57
N LEU A 610 7.96 13.30 -1.88
CA LEU A 610 7.82 12.23 -2.88
C LEU A 610 6.87 11.13 -2.40
N ASN A 611 6.91 10.82 -1.10
CA ASN A 611 5.98 9.87 -0.52
C ASN A 611 4.53 10.39 -0.59
N GLN A 612 4.29 11.69 -0.34
CA GLN A 612 2.98 12.31 -0.53
C GLN A 612 2.50 12.29 -1.99
N LYS A 613 3.43 12.41 -2.95
CA LYS A 613 3.15 12.34 -4.38
C LYS A 613 2.72 10.93 -4.81
N TYR A 614 3.47 9.89 -4.42
CA TYR A 614 3.28 8.54 -4.96
C TYR A 614 2.55 7.55 -4.04
N ARG A 615 2.47 7.80 -2.73
CA ARG A 615 1.77 6.94 -1.76
C ARG A 615 0.57 7.66 -1.15
N ILE A 616 -0.50 6.90 -0.95
CA ILE A 616 -1.80 7.40 -0.50
C ILE A 616 -1.86 7.51 1.03
N ASP A 617 -1.04 6.75 1.75
CA ASP A 617 -1.16 6.55 3.21
C ASP A 617 -0.61 7.70 4.08
N ASN A 618 -0.27 8.86 3.50
CA ASN A 618 0.42 9.93 4.22
C ASN A 618 -0.53 11.02 4.76
N LEU A 619 -0.27 11.47 5.99
CA LEU A 619 -1.19 12.19 6.88
C LEU A 619 -1.34 13.72 6.60
N GLU A 620 -0.59 14.30 5.68
CA GLU A 620 -0.57 15.76 5.44
C GLU A 620 -1.62 16.24 4.43
N LEU A 621 -2.89 15.91 4.67
CA LEU A 621 -3.98 16.21 3.73
C LEU A 621 -4.15 17.72 3.46
N LYS A 622 -3.92 18.57 4.47
CA LYS A 622 -3.99 20.04 4.32
C LYS A 622 -3.02 20.57 3.27
N ARG A 623 -1.79 20.05 3.22
CA ARG A 623 -0.79 20.44 2.21
C ARG A 623 -1.20 19.93 0.82
N TYR A 624 -1.71 18.70 0.74
CA TYR A 624 -2.23 18.13 -0.50
C TYR A 624 -3.39 18.96 -1.09
N LEU A 625 -4.29 19.49 -0.25
CA LEU A 625 -5.40 20.32 -0.73
C LEU A 625 -4.94 21.64 -1.37
N SER A 626 -3.79 22.18 -0.97
CA SER A 626 -3.26 23.43 -1.52
C SER A 626 -2.81 23.34 -2.99
N SER A 627 -2.60 22.12 -3.52
CA SER A 627 -2.21 21.90 -4.91
C SER A 627 -3.39 21.72 -5.89
N PHE A 628 -4.64 21.75 -5.41
CA PHE A 628 -5.82 21.54 -6.28
C PHE A 628 -6.45 22.83 -6.79
N HIS A 629 -7.08 22.72 -7.96
CA HIS A 629 -7.96 23.76 -8.48
C HIS A 629 -9.32 23.73 -7.75
N PRO A 630 -9.81 24.87 -7.23
CA PRO A 630 -11.06 24.94 -6.46
C PRO A 630 -12.31 24.47 -7.21
N GLU A 631 -12.29 24.48 -8.55
CA GLU A 631 -13.48 24.19 -9.38
C GLU A 631 -13.73 22.69 -9.60
N ASN A 632 -12.73 21.83 -9.36
CA ASN A 632 -12.81 20.38 -9.66
C ASN A 632 -13.33 19.53 -8.49
N LEU A 633 -13.30 20.06 -7.27
CA LEU A 633 -13.64 19.33 -6.04
C LEU A 633 -14.80 20.02 -5.31
N PRO A 634 -15.50 19.29 -4.42
CA PRO A 634 -16.43 19.92 -3.47
C PRO A 634 -15.71 20.94 -2.58
N ASP A 635 -16.48 21.78 -1.87
CA ASP A 635 -15.93 22.82 -0.99
C ASP A 635 -14.90 22.25 0.01
N THR A 636 -13.62 22.49 -0.26
CA THR A 636 -12.49 21.99 0.53
C THR A 636 -12.48 22.57 1.95
N GLY A 637 -13.19 23.68 2.19
CA GLY A 637 -13.41 24.24 3.52
C GLY A 637 -14.17 23.28 4.44
N LYS A 638 -15.14 22.51 3.92
CA LYS A 638 -15.85 21.47 4.67
C LYS A 638 -14.90 20.35 5.14
N LEU A 639 -14.00 19.92 4.26
CA LEU A 639 -13.01 18.88 4.58
C LEU A 639 -12.02 19.38 5.64
N ILE A 640 -11.54 20.62 5.52
CA ILE A 640 -10.65 21.22 6.52
C ILE A 640 -11.36 21.33 7.87
N ALA A 641 -12.61 21.79 7.90
CA ALA A 641 -13.41 21.86 9.12
C ALA A 641 -13.59 20.47 9.76
N ALA A 642 -13.89 19.44 8.97
CA ALA A 642 -13.97 18.06 9.47
C ALA A 642 -12.64 17.57 10.05
N LEU A 643 -11.50 17.87 9.41
CA LEU A 643 -10.17 17.50 9.92
C LEU A 643 -9.80 18.21 11.23
N GLU A 644 -10.32 19.42 11.47
CA GLU A 644 -10.09 20.23 12.67
C GLU A 644 -11.06 19.93 13.82
N GLU A 645 -12.10 19.14 13.56
CA GLU A 645 -13.06 18.72 14.58
C GLU A 645 -12.36 17.94 15.70
N LYS A 646 -12.77 18.24 16.95
CA LYS A 646 -12.20 17.68 18.17
C LYS A 646 -12.96 16.45 18.64
N ASP A 647 -14.27 16.40 18.43
CA ASP A 647 -15.03 15.18 18.70
C ASP A 647 -14.75 14.12 17.63
N LEU A 648 -14.39 12.92 18.07
CA LEU A 648 -13.97 11.84 17.17
C LEU A 648 -15.12 11.34 16.28
N GLU A 649 -16.35 11.30 16.79
CA GLU A 649 -17.50 10.81 16.02
C GLU A 649 -17.95 11.84 15.00
N ASP A 650 -18.04 13.11 15.40
CA ASP A 650 -18.37 14.21 14.49
C ASP A 650 -17.31 14.37 13.39
N LYS A 651 -16.03 14.19 13.75
CA LYS A 651 -14.92 14.15 12.79
C LYS A 651 -15.09 13.04 11.75
N ILE A 652 -15.34 11.81 12.20
CA ILE A 652 -15.57 10.67 11.30
C ILE A 652 -16.78 10.94 10.40
N MET A 653 -17.90 11.41 10.96
CA MET A 653 -19.11 11.75 10.21
C MET A 653 -18.87 12.84 9.17
N GLY A 654 -18.14 13.90 9.51
CA GLY A 654 -17.78 14.98 8.59
C GLY A 654 -16.95 14.47 7.40
N LEU A 655 -15.97 13.61 7.66
CA LEU A 655 -15.15 12.99 6.61
C LEU A 655 -15.96 12.03 5.72
N LEU A 656 -16.84 11.20 6.30
CA LEU A 656 -17.73 10.32 5.55
C LEU A 656 -18.70 11.11 4.67
N SER A 657 -19.25 12.22 5.18
CA SER A 657 -20.12 13.11 4.40
C SER A 657 -19.38 13.71 3.21
N TYR A 658 -18.15 14.18 3.40
CA TYR A 658 -17.35 14.71 2.31
C TYR A 658 -16.99 13.64 1.27
N MET A 659 -16.67 12.42 1.71
CA MET A 659 -16.45 11.28 0.81
C MET A 659 -17.68 10.91 -0.01
N GLN A 660 -18.89 11.10 0.52
CA GLN A 660 -20.11 10.91 -0.26
C GLN A 660 -20.18 11.91 -1.42
N GLU A 661 -19.87 13.18 -1.19
CA GLU A 661 -19.80 14.21 -2.25
C GLU A 661 -18.76 13.83 -3.33
N LEU A 662 -17.59 13.31 -2.92
CA LEU A 662 -16.58 12.82 -3.86
C LEU A 662 -17.05 11.60 -4.65
N LYS A 663 -17.71 10.64 -4.00
CA LYS A 663 -18.26 9.45 -4.65
C LYS A 663 -19.31 9.81 -5.70
N ASP A 664 -20.14 10.80 -5.41
CA ASP A 664 -21.16 11.29 -6.35
C ASP A 664 -20.51 11.93 -7.60
N ILE A 665 -19.38 12.62 -7.46
CA ILE A 665 -18.58 13.10 -8.60
C ILE A 665 -18.02 11.92 -9.40
N ILE A 666 -17.37 10.97 -8.73
CA ILE A 666 -16.70 9.82 -9.38
C ILE A 666 -17.70 8.98 -10.18
N LEU A 667 -18.88 8.72 -9.62
CA LEU A 667 -19.93 7.91 -10.23
C LEU A 667 -20.90 8.70 -11.13
N SER A 668 -20.67 10.02 -11.30
CA SER A 668 -21.50 10.86 -12.16
C SER A 668 -21.41 10.41 -13.62
N GLU A 669 -22.55 10.45 -14.34
CA GLU A 669 -22.56 10.29 -15.80
C GLU A 669 -21.90 11.47 -16.54
N LYS A 670 -21.69 12.60 -15.84
CA LYS A 670 -21.01 13.77 -16.41
C LYS A 670 -19.55 13.46 -16.72
N ILE A 671 -19.12 13.83 -17.93
CA ILE A 671 -17.71 13.91 -18.31
C ILE A 671 -17.23 15.33 -18.00
N TYR A 672 -16.18 15.45 -17.19
CA TYR A 672 -15.60 16.74 -16.83
C TYR A 672 -14.45 17.11 -17.77
N GLU A 673 -14.16 18.39 -17.87
CA GLU A 673 -13.08 18.91 -18.69
C GLU A 673 -11.72 18.56 -18.06
N VAL A 674 -10.76 18.21 -18.91
CA VAL A 674 -9.39 17.89 -18.49
C VAL A 674 -8.54 19.15 -18.55
N ASN A 675 -8.01 19.57 -17.41
CA ASN A 675 -7.08 20.68 -17.30
C ASN A 675 -5.65 20.16 -17.32
N GLU A 676 -4.99 20.27 -18.47
CA GLU A 676 -3.65 19.73 -18.70
C GLU A 676 -2.69 20.80 -19.25
N ALA A 677 -1.54 20.96 -18.59
CA ALA A 677 -0.49 21.88 -19.00
C ALA A 677 0.86 21.15 -19.01
N ILE A 678 1.20 20.50 -20.13
CA ILE A 678 2.41 19.68 -20.28
C ILE A 678 3.43 20.37 -21.20
N TYR A 679 4.66 20.45 -20.72
CA TYR A 679 5.79 21.04 -21.43
C TYR A 679 6.86 19.99 -21.72
N HIS A 680 7.42 20.04 -22.93
CA HIS A 680 8.53 19.19 -23.35
C HIS A 680 9.81 20.04 -23.44
N LYS A 681 10.86 19.66 -22.71
CA LYS A 681 12.17 20.30 -22.81
C LYS A 681 13.18 19.35 -23.43
N ARG A 682 13.73 19.77 -24.58
CA ARG A 682 14.84 19.09 -25.26
C ARG A 682 16.15 19.43 -24.54
N HIS A 683 16.80 18.42 -23.96
CA HIS A 683 18.17 18.54 -23.49
C HIS A 683 19.12 18.26 -24.66
N PHE A 684 19.88 19.26 -25.13
CA PHE A 684 20.79 19.12 -26.29
C PHE A 684 22.06 18.31 -26.00
N ALA A 685 22.29 17.88 -24.76
CA ALA A 685 23.56 17.24 -24.34
C ALA A 685 23.42 15.75 -24.00
N VAL A 686 22.18 15.26 -23.80
CA VAL A 686 21.83 13.85 -23.59
C VAL A 686 20.41 13.71 -24.11
N ASP A 687 20.15 12.82 -25.06
CA ASP A 687 18.87 12.63 -25.79
C ASP A 687 17.69 12.13 -24.91
N ILE A 688 17.59 12.57 -23.64
CA ILE A 688 16.49 12.21 -22.75
C ILE A 688 15.44 13.34 -22.78
N PRO A 689 14.25 13.09 -23.37
CA PRO A 689 13.17 14.07 -23.38
C PRO A 689 12.62 14.23 -21.96
N SER A 690 12.85 15.40 -21.35
CA SER A 690 12.25 15.75 -20.06
C SER A 690 10.85 16.34 -20.27
N MET A 691 9.88 15.85 -19.50
CA MET A 691 8.49 16.32 -19.49
C MET A 691 8.13 16.81 -18.09
N TYR A 692 7.48 17.97 -18.02
CA TYR A 692 6.97 18.52 -16.76
C TYR A 692 5.65 19.23 -17.00
N GLY A 693 4.83 19.33 -15.97
CA GLY A 693 3.52 19.95 -16.10
C GLY A 693 2.53 19.51 -15.04
N SER A 694 1.26 19.76 -15.30
CA SER A 694 0.17 19.33 -14.42
C SER A 694 -1.00 18.70 -15.16
N TYR A 695 -1.68 17.76 -14.51
CA TYR A 695 -2.91 17.12 -14.97
C TYR A 695 -3.97 17.17 -13.87
N ASN A 696 -5.15 17.68 -14.18
CA ASN A 696 -6.28 17.73 -13.24
C ASN A 696 -7.59 17.39 -13.96
N GLU A 697 -8.40 16.53 -13.35
CA GLU A 697 -9.76 16.19 -13.80
C GLU A 697 -10.59 15.78 -12.58
N ALA A 698 -11.86 16.20 -12.54
CA ALA A 698 -12.67 16.11 -11.33
C ALA A 698 -12.84 14.69 -10.78
N LYS A 699 -13.08 13.67 -11.61
CA LYS A 699 -13.23 12.28 -11.15
C LYS A 699 -11.91 11.69 -10.69
N PHE A 700 -10.83 11.95 -11.40
CA PHE A 700 -9.47 11.54 -11.05
C PHE A 700 -9.04 12.14 -9.71
N ASP A 701 -9.22 13.46 -9.55
CA ASP A 701 -8.91 14.22 -8.34
C ASP A 701 -9.76 13.71 -7.16
N ALA A 702 -11.06 13.53 -7.38
CA ALA A 702 -11.98 13.03 -6.36
C ALA A 702 -11.63 11.60 -5.91
N LEU A 703 -11.24 10.71 -6.83
CA LEU A 703 -10.80 9.36 -6.46
C LEU A 703 -9.48 9.39 -5.68
N GLY A 704 -8.49 10.17 -6.14
CA GLY A 704 -7.22 10.32 -5.44
C GLY A 704 -7.39 10.88 -4.01
N LEU A 705 -8.32 11.81 -3.82
CA LEU A 705 -8.66 12.37 -2.52
C LEU A 705 -9.45 11.37 -1.65
N THR A 706 -10.39 10.63 -2.23
CA THR A 706 -11.16 9.57 -1.56
C THR A 706 -10.22 8.55 -0.91
N LEU A 707 -9.23 8.06 -1.64
CA LEU A 707 -8.29 7.04 -1.13
C LEU A 707 -7.45 7.56 0.05
N ARG A 708 -7.11 8.87 0.06
CA ARG A 708 -6.36 9.50 1.15
C ARG A 708 -7.22 9.71 2.40
N ILE A 709 -8.48 10.15 2.23
CA ILE A 709 -9.42 10.30 3.36
C ILE A 709 -9.71 8.93 4.00
N GLU A 710 -9.79 7.86 3.22
CA GLU A 710 -9.99 6.50 3.74
C GLU A 710 -8.86 6.04 4.65
N SER A 711 -7.60 6.35 4.28
CA SER A 711 -6.44 6.02 5.12
C SER A 711 -6.55 6.71 6.49
N ILE A 712 -6.97 7.98 6.52
CA ILE A 712 -7.23 8.73 7.76
C ILE A 712 -8.40 8.11 8.54
N LEU A 713 -9.51 7.78 7.86
CA LEU A 713 -10.68 7.19 8.49
C LEU A 713 -10.38 5.85 9.15
N ASN A 714 -9.54 5.00 8.55
CA ASN A 714 -9.13 3.73 9.15
C ASN A 714 -8.40 3.94 10.50
N VAL A 715 -7.52 4.94 10.58
CA VAL A 715 -6.86 5.33 11.83
C VAL A 715 -7.87 5.85 12.86
N LEU A 716 -8.79 6.71 12.43
CA LEU A 716 -9.84 7.25 13.32
C LEU A 716 -10.81 6.17 13.82
N PHE A 717 -11.18 5.20 12.98
CA PHE A 717 -11.99 4.05 13.39
C PHE A 717 -11.26 3.17 14.40
N GLU A 718 -9.94 3.00 14.25
CA GLU A 718 -9.13 2.29 15.24
C GLU A 718 -9.09 3.02 16.59
N GLU A 719 -8.90 4.34 16.59
CA GLU A 719 -9.01 5.18 17.79
C GLU A 719 -10.40 5.07 18.42
N LEU A 720 -11.47 5.07 17.60
CA LEU A 720 -12.85 5.01 18.05
C LEU A 720 -13.16 3.70 18.79
N ILE A 721 -12.77 2.54 18.24
CA ILE A 721 -13.01 1.24 18.89
C ILE A 721 -12.15 1.04 20.15
N ASN A 722 -11.04 1.79 20.26
CA ASN A 722 -10.18 1.79 21.43
C ASN A 722 -10.65 2.76 22.52
N SER A 723 -11.49 3.74 22.18
CA SER A 723 -12.05 4.71 23.14
C SER A 723 -13.03 4.11 24.16
N ILE A 724 -13.64 2.95 23.84
CA ILE A 724 -14.64 2.29 24.68
C ILE A 724 -14.02 1.23 25.60
N ASP A 725 -14.36 1.31 26.89
CA ASP A 725 -13.99 0.30 27.89
C ASP A 725 -14.93 -0.92 27.79
N LEU A 726 -14.42 -2.00 27.20
CA LEU A 726 -15.11 -3.28 27.04
C LEU A 726 -14.77 -4.31 28.12
N GLN A 727 -14.19 -3.91 29.27
CA GLN A 727 -13.93 -4.83 30.38
C GLN A 727 -15.23 -5.37 31.00
N VAL A 728 -16.28 -4.55 30.98
CA VAL A 728 -17.62 -4.90 31.48
C VAL A 728 -18.66 -4.36 30.52
N ILE A 729 -19.52 -5.23 30.00
CA ILE A 729 -20.61 -4.85 29.11
C ILE A 729 -21.94 -4.83 29.88
N THR A 730 -22.50 -3.63 29.96
CA THR A 730 -23.81 -3.31 30.53
C THR A 730 -24.76 -2.81 29.44
N LYS A 731 -26.03 -2.53 29.77
CA LYS A 731 -26.97 -1.90 28.83
C LYS A 731 -26.51 -0.51 28.35
N SER A 732 -25.84 0.26 29.20
CA SER A 732 -25.22 1.54 28.81
C SER A 732 -24.08 1.32 27.80
N THR A 733 -23.29 0.25 27.97
CA THR A 733 -22.23 -0.15 27.05
C THR A 733 -22.82 -0.55 25.69
N PHE A 734 -23.93 -1.28 25.63
CA PHE A 734 -24.59 -1.63 24.36
C PHE A 734 -25.09 -0.42 23.58
N LYS A 735 -25.62 0.62 24.26
CA LYS A 735 -25.96 1.90 23.60
C LYS A 735 -24.74 2.50 22.91
N ARG A 736 -23.59 2.50 23.59
CA ARG A 736 -22.34 3.02 23.04
C ARG A 736 -21.81 2.15 21.89
N ILE A 737 -21.87 0.81 22.03
CA ILE A 737 -21.50 -0.13 20.97
C ILE A 737 -22.36 0.10 19.72
N TYR A 738 -23.67 0.26 19.87
CA TYR A 738 -24.56 0.59 18.76
C TYR A 738 -24.20 1.92 18.08
N SER A 739 -23.92 2.97 18.87
CA SER A 739 -23.46 4.27 18.35
C SER A 739 -22.21 4.12 17.49
N ILE A 740 -21.19 3.41 17.99
CA ILE A 740 -19.94 3.14 17.26
C ILE A 740 -20.21 2.33 15.99
N LEU A 741 -20.97 1.23 16.09
CA LEU A 741 -21.30 0.38 14.93
C LEU A 741 -22.11 1.13 13.86
N SER A 742 -22.90 2.12 14.25
CA SER A 742 -23.70 2.91 13.32
C SER A 742 -22.86 3.75 12.35
N LEU A 743 -21.61 4.09 12.71
CA LEU A 743 -20.67 4.81 11.87
C LEU A 743 -20.01 3.92 10.81
N PHE A 744 -19.89 2.61 11.05
CA PHE A 744 -19.31 1.67 10.09
C PHE A 744 -20.23 1.40 8.90
N ARG A 745 -21.55 1.50 9.08
CA ARG A 745 -22.52 1.28 8.00
C ARG A 745 -22.32 2.24 6.82
N PRO A 746 -22.35 3.58 7.00
CA PRO A 746 -22.08 4.51 5.90
C PRO A 746 -20.68 4.34 5.31
N ALA A 747 -19.67 3.98 6.12
CA ALA A 747 -18.33 3.68 5.63
C ALA A 747 -18.32 2.51 4.63
N LEU A 748 -18.92 1.37 4.98
CA LEU A 748 -19.03 0.22 4.07
C LEU A 748 -19.84 0.55 2.81
N GLU A 749 -20.93 1.30 2.94
CA GLU A 749 -21.74 1.73 1.79
C GLU A 749 -20.94 2.64 0.83
N LEU A 750 -20.12 3.55 1.37
CA LEU A 750 -19.16 4.35 0.60
C LEU A 750 -18.12 3.46 -0.10
N ASP A 751 -17.72 2.36 0.52
CA ASP A 751 -16.86 1.33 -0.08
C ASP A 751 -17.47 0.58 -1.26
N GLY A 752 -18.78 0.76 -1.49
CA GLY A 752 -19.54 -0.01 -2.47
C GLY A 752 -20.00 -1.36 -1.92
N ILE A 753 -19.89 -1.59 -0.61
CA ILE A 753 -20.30 -2.80 0.07
C ILE A 753 -21.69 -2.59 0.68
N LYS A 754 -22.65 -3.43 0.30
CA LYS A 754 -24.00 -3.42 0.88
C LYS A 754 -24.30 -4.79 1.48
N SER A 755 -24.74 -4.83 2.74
CA SER A 755 -25.12 -6.07 3.42
C SER A 755 -26.46 -5.92 4.12
N ASN A 756 -27.47 -6.62 3.60
CA ASN A 756 -28.78 -6.69 4.23
C ASN A 756 -28.72 -7.42 5.58
N GLN A 757 -27.89 -8.45 5.68
CA GLN A 757 -27.72 -9.20 6.92
C GLN A 757 -27.15 -8.31 8.04
N LEU A 758 -26.14 -7.48 7.73
CA LEU A 758 -25.59 -6.52 8.70
C LEU A 758 -26.67 -5.54 9.17
N ASN A 759 -27.47 -4.99 8.25
CA ASN A 759 -28.54 -4.06 8.58
C ASN A 759 -29.60 -4.68 9.51
N VAL A 760 -30.04 -5.91 9.23
CA VAL A 760 -30.99 -6.63 10.09
C VAL A 760 -30.44 -6.83 11.50
N GLN A 761 -29.17 -7.20 11.63
CA GLN A 761 -28.55 -7.39 12.94
C GLN A 761 -28.34 -6.07 13.70
N MET A 762 -28.06 -4.97 12.97
CA MET A 762 -28.03 -3.63 13.54
C MET A 762 -29.41 -3.18 14.04
N ASP A 763 -30.49 -3.54 13.35
CA ASP A 763 -31.87 -3.25 13.78
C ASP A 763 -32.26 -4.08 15.01
N PHE A 764 -31.83 -5.35 15.08
CA PHE A 764 -31.96 -6.16 16.29
C PHE A 764 -31.22 -5.54 17.47
N LEU A 765 -29.98 -5.08 17.28
CA LEU A 765 -29.20 -4.43 18.33
C LEU A 765 -29.86 -3.11 18.78
N LYS A 766 -30.30 -2.27 17.83
CA LYS A 766 -31.01 -1.02 18.14
C LYS A 766 -32.23 -1.28 19.03
N SER A 767 -33.04 -2.27 18.65
CA SER A 767 -34.29 -2.57 19.34
C SER A 767 -34.07 -3.26 20.69
N SER A 768 -33.07 -4.15 20.78
CA SER A 768 -32.77 -4.90 22.02
C SER A 768 -32.30 -3.99 23.15
N VAL A 769 -31.58 -2.92 22.81
CA VAL A 769 -31.05 -1.92 23.74
C VAL A 769 -32.15 -1.17 24.50
N ASP A 770 -33.38 -1.08 23.99
CA ASP A 770 -34.48 -0.43 24.71
C ASP A 770 -35.33 -1.45 25.51
N ILE A 771 -35.32 -2.72 25.11
CA ILE A 771 -36.05 -3.80 25.76
C ILE A 771 -35.39 -4.15 27.11
N ARG A 772 -36.16 -4.11 28.21
CA ARG A 772 -35.64 -4.45 29.57
C ARG A 772 -35.44 -5.94 29.79
N THR A 773 -36.19 -6.78 29.09
CA THR A 773 -36.21 -8.23 29.24
C THR A 773 -35.24 -8.96 28.32
N CYS A 774 -34.42 -8.23 27.54
CA CYS A 774 -33.49 -8.86 26.62
C CYS A 774 -32.37 -9.58 27.38
N THR A 775 -32.16 -10.86 27.07
CA THR A 775 -31.22 -11.72 27.78
C THR A 775 -29.82 -11.65 27.15
N ILE A 776 -28.79 -12.04 27.91
CA ILE A 776 -27.42 -12.10 27.35
C ILE A 776 -27.31 -13.09 26.18
N SER A 777 -28.08 -14.20 26.20
CA SER A 777 -28.09 -15.15 25.09
C SER A 777 -28.60 -14.51 23.79
N GLN A 778 -29.62 -13.65 23.86
CA GLN A 778 -30.12 -12.91 22.71
C GLN A 778 -29.07 -11.92 22.19
N TYR A 779 -28.35 -11.21 23.09
CA TYR A 779 -27.22 -10.39 22.67
C TYR A 779 -26.11 -11.21 22.01
N LEU A 780 -25.75 -12.38 22.57
CA LEU A 780 -24.78 -13.30 21.94
C LEU A 780 -25.20 -13.70 20.52
N ASP A 781 -26.49 -13.99 20.29
CA ASP A 781 -27.01 -14.33 18.97
C ASP A 781 -26.91 -13.15 17.99
N ILE A 782 -27.23 -11.93 18.44
CA ILE A 782 -27.09 -10.70 17.63
C ILE A 782 -25.62 -10.49 17.24
N PHE A 783 -24.69 -10.57 18.19
CA PHE A 783 -23.26 -10.34 17.91
C PHE A 783 -22.63 -11.46 17.07
N LYS A 784 -23.05 -12.72 17.24
CA LYS A 784 -22.70 -13.81 16.30
C LYS A 784 -23.24 -13.54 14.90
N GLY A 785 -24.47 -13.02 14.81
CA GLY A 785 -25.08 -12.61 13.54
C GLY A 785 -24.30 -11.48 12.87
N LEU A 786 -23.87 -10.46 13.63
CA LEU A 786 -23.02 -9.36 13.15
C LEU A 786 -21.67 -9.87 12.63
N LEU A 787 -20.97 -10.72 13.40
CA LEU A 787 -19.71 -11.33 12.95
C LEU A 787 -19.89 -12.15 11.67
N ARG A 788 -20.96 -12.94 11.59
CA ARG A 788 -21.27 -13.70 10.37
C ARG A 788 -21.52 -12.77 9.19
N ALA A 789 -22.24 -11.68 9.38
CA ALA A 789 -22.49 -10.69 8.33
C ALA A 789 -21.18 -10.05 7.82
N VAL A 790 -20.23 -9.76 8.71
CA VAL A 790 -18.90 -9.25 8.34
C VAL A 790 -18.08 -10.31 7.60
N ALA A 791 -18.12 -11.56 8.06
CA ALA A 791 -17.47 -12.67 7.36
C ALA A 791 -18.05 -12.90 5.95
N ASP A 792 -19.37 -12.79 5.79
CA ASP A 792 -20.05 -12.89 4.49
C ASP A 792 -19.62 -11.73 3.57
N ILE A 793 -19.51 -10.50 4.10
CA ILE A 793 -18.97 -9.35 3.34
C ILE A 793 -17.56 -9.63 2.82
N ILE A 794 -16.66 -10.11 3.69
CA ILE A 794 -15.28 -10.45 3.34
C ILE A 794 -15.26 -11.53 2.25
N ASN A 795 -16.10 -12.55 2.39
CA ASN A 795 -16.18 -13.61 1.41
C ASN A 795 -16.68 -13.11 0.04
N ASP A 796 -17.76 -12.32 0.01
CA ASP A 796 -18.42 -11.91 -1.23
C ASP A 796 -17.65 -10.84 -2.00
N HIS A 797 -16.93 -9.94 -1.32
CA HIS A 797 -16.24 -8.80 -1.93
C HIS A 797 -14.73 -9.00 -2.08
N PHE A 798 -14.13 -9.98 -1.40
CA PHE A 798 -12.69 -10.22 -1.43
C PHE A 798 -12.38 -11.68 -1.80
N ASN A 799 -12.74 -12.64 -0.95
CA ASN A 799 -12.31 -14.04 -1.13
C ASN A 799 -12.85 -14.66 -2.42
N ASN A 800 -14.18 -14.66 -2.62
CA ASN A 800 -14.84 -15.29 -3.77
C ASN A 800 -14.47 -14.61 -5.11
N ILE A 801 -14.17 -13.31 -5.09
CA ILE A 801 -13.81 -12.57 -6.30
C ILE A 801 -12.39 -12.90 -6.76
N HIS A 802 -11.46 -13.13 -5.83
CA HIS A 802 -10.04 -13.30 -6.15
C HIS A 802 -9.55 -14.75 -6.10
N ALA A 803 -10.11 -15.63 -5.27
CA ALA A 803 -9.55 -16.94 -4.97
C ALA A 803 -9.22 -17.79 -6.21
N THR A 804 -10.15 -17.92 -7.15
CA THR A 804 -9.91 -18.73 -8.37
C THR A 804 -8.80 -18.16 -9.24
N ASN A 805 -8.81 -16.85 -9.49
CA ASN A 805 -7.77 -16.20 -10.29
C ASN A 805 -6.42 -16.24 -9.59
N LEU A 806 -6.41 -16.09 -8.27
CA LEU A 806 -5.19 -16.06 -7.47
C LEU A 806 -4.44 -17.39 -7.60
N TYR A 807 -5.16 -18.50 -7.40
CA TYR A 807 -4.59 -19.85 -7.58
C TYR A 807 -4.09 -20.08 -9.01
N GLN A 808 -4.85 -19.66 -10.02
CA GLN A 808 -4.46 -19.80 -11.43
C GLN A 808 -3.22 -18.98 -11.79
N ILE A 809 -3.10 -17.76 -11.27
CA ILE A 809 -2.00 -16.84 -11.55
C ILE A 809 -0.73 -17.29 -10.81
N GLU A 810 -0.86 -17.66 -9.55
CA GLU A 810 0.26 -18.11 -8.71
C GLU A 810 0.97 -19.32 -9.30
N ALA A 811 0.22 -20.31 -9.78
CA ALA A 811 0.76 -21.51 -10.42
C ALA A 811 1.64 -21.21 -11.65
N ARG A 812 1.63 -19.98 -12.18
CA ARG A 812 2.25 -19.62 -13.47
C ARG A 812 3.19 -18.42 -13.42
N ILE A 813 3.10 -17.54 -12.42
CA ILE A 813 3.91 -16.31 -12.35
C ILE A 813 5.41 -16.60 -12.17
N GLY A 814 5.75 -17.73 -11.57
CA GLY A 814 7.12 -18.13 -11.23
C GLY A 814 7.64 -17.38 -10.00
N LYS A 815 8.34 -18.09 -9.08
CA LYS A 815 8.75 -17.56 -7.77
C LYS A 815 9.56 -16.26 -7.86
N ASN A 816 10.39 -16.11 -8.88
CA ASN A 816 11.29 -14.96 -9.06
C ASN A 816 10.56 -13.64 -9.39
N ARG A 817 9.25 -13.71 -9.71
CA ARG A 817 8.43 -12.54 -10.07
C ARG A 817 7.49 -12.10 -8.95
N ILE A 818 7.46 -12.83 -7.83
CA ILE A 818 6.64 -12.50 -6.67
C ILE A 818 7.40 -11.46 -5.82
N LEU A 819 6.75 -10.37 -5.43
CA LEU A 819 7.33 -9.35 -4.57
C LEU A 819 7.79 -9.94 -3.23
N ARG A 820 8.91 -9.43 -2.71
CA ARG A 820 9.56 -9.91 -1.48
C ARG A 820 8.63 -9.98 -0.27
N LYS A 821 7.65 -9.08 -0.15
CA LYS A 821 6.68 -9.08 0.97
C LYS A 821 5.83 -10.35 1.08
N TYR A 822 5.65 -11.08 -0.02
CA TYR A 822 4.92 -12.34 -0.05
C TYR A 822 5.83 -13.57 0.21
N LEU A 823 7.15 -13.41 0.09
CA LEU A 823 8.12 -14.47 0.32
C LEU A 823 8.39 -14.65 1.83
N PRO A 824 8.75 -15.86 2.30
CA PRO A 824 9.16 -16.08 3.68
C PRO A 824 10.50 -15.40 3.99
N ASN A 825 10.66 -14.90 5.22
CA ASN A 825 11.86 -14.18 5.65
C ASN A 825 13.12 -15.07 5.80
N GLU A 826 12.95 -16.38 5.93
CA GLU A 826 14.04 -17.36 6.04
C GLU A 826 14.08 -18.29 4.81
N PRO A 827 15.20 -18.34 4.06
CA PRO A 827 15.35 -19.29 2.98
C PRO A 827 15.51 -20.73 3.55
N GLY A 828 14.53 -21.60 3.26
CA GLY A 828 14.68 -23.06 3.42
C GLY A 828 13.69 -23.81 4.32
N LYS A 829 12.82 -23.16 5.10
CA LYS A 829 11.92 -23.87 6.05
C LYS A 829 10.42 -23.92 5.70
N GLN A 830 9.96 -23.25 4.64
CA GLN A 830 8.52 -23.15 4.33
C GLN A 830 8.17 -23.20 2.83
N GLU A 831 8.95 -23.91 2.00
CA GLU A 831 8.60 -24.00 0.57
C GLU A 831 7.25 -24.68 0.29
N SER A 832 6.78 -25.56 1.18
CA SER A 832 5.50 -26.27 1.03
C SER A 832 4.25 -25.43 1.38
N LYS A 833 4.41 -24.20 1.87
CA LYS A 833 3.30 -23.30 2.28
C LYS A 833 3.33 -21.94 1.59
N LEU A 834 4.14 -21.77 0.53
CA LEU A 834 4.26 -20.48 -0.16
C LEU A 834 2.88 -20.00 -0.66
N ASP A 835 2.11 -20.89 -1.28
CA ASP A 835 0.78 -20.58 -1.82
C ASP A 835 -0.20 -20.09 -0.75
N GLN A 836 -0.18 -20.72 0.42
CA GLN A 836 -1.02 -20.28 1.54
C GLN A 836 -0.61 -18.89 2.04
N ARG A 837 0.70 -18.60 2.11
CA ARG A 837 1.21 -17.31 2.55
C ARG A 837 0.90 -16.21 1.56
N VAL A 838 1.08 -16.45 0.26
CA VAL A 838 0.75 -15.48 -0.79
C VAL A 838 -0.72 -15.12 -0.70
N ALA A 839 -1.60 -16.13 -0.58
CA ALA A 839 -3.03 -15.91 -0.42
C ALA A 839 -3.38 -15.15 0.86
N GLU A 840 -2.84 -15.55 2.01
CA GLU A 840 -3.07 -14.90 3.29
C GLU A 840 -2.67 -13.41 3.26
N VAL A 841 -1.45 -13.10 2.83
CA VAL A 841 -0.95 -11.72 2.76
C VAL A 841 -1.75 -10.91 1.73
N PHE A 842 -2.11 -11.50 0.58
CA PHE A 842 -2.92 -10.83 -0.44
C PHE A 842 -4.29 -10.42 0.11
N PHE A 843 -5.02 -11.36 0.72
CA PHE A 843 -6.36 -11.07 1.27
C PHE A 843 -6.29 -10.09 2.44
N MET A 844 -5.32 -10.27 3.35
CA MET A 844 -5.10 -9.35 4.47
C MET A 844 -4.84 -7.92 3.98
N ASP A 845 -3.95 -7.73 2.99
CA ASP A 845 -3.67 -6.41 2.41
C ASP A 845 -4.93 -5.78 1.78
N ARG A 846 -5.76 -6.55 1.08
CA ARG A 846 -7.00 -6.02 0.47
C ARG A 846 -8.03 -5.62 1.53
N ILE A 847 -8.24 -6.46 2.55
CA ILE A 847 -9.19 -6.22 3.64
C ILE A 847 -8.76 -5.02 4.48
N ALA A 848 -7.47 -4.90 4.81
CA ALA A 848 -6.94 -3.79 5.60
C ALA A 848 -7.11 -2.43 4.93
N THR A 849 -7.11 -2.39 3.59
CA THR A 849 -7.35 -1.15 2.83
C THR A 849 -8.82 -0.79 2.66
N SER A 850 -9.75 -1.68 3.00
CA SER A 850 -11.19 -1.38 3.00
C SER A 850 -11.53 -0.53 4.22
N ILE A 851 -12.40 0.46 4.02
CA ILE A 851 -12.71 1.43 5.07
C ILE A 851 -13.48 0.79 6.24
N GLY A 852 -12.87 0.78 7.42
CA GLY A 852 -13.45 0.30 8.67
C GLY A 852 -13.70 -1.22 8.76
N LEU A 853 -13.43 -2.00 7.71
CA LEU A 853 -13.80 -3.42 7.64
C LEU A 853 -12.99 -4.30 8.63
N GLN A 854 -11.69 -4.04 8.76
CA GLN A 854 -10.86 -4.73 9.75
C GLN A 854 -11.22 -4.28 11.17
N GLN A 855 -11.48 -2.98 11.36
CA GLN A 855 -11.78 -2.39 12.66
C GLN A 855 -13.13 -2.90 13.20
N ILE A 856 -14.17 -3.04 12.36
CA ILE A 856 -15.45 -3.61 12.79
C ILE A 856 -15.31 -5.08 13.19
N ASP A 857 -14.53 -5.88 12.45
CA ASP A 857 -14.30 -7.30 12.80
C ASP A 857 -13.59 -7.44 14.15
N VAL A 858 -12.51 -6.69 14.36
CA VAL A 858 -11.77 -6.66 15.64
C VAL A 858 -12.68 -6.21 16.78
N PHE A 859 -13.49 -5.17 16.56
CA PHE A 859 -14.40 -4.64 17.57
C PHE A 859 -15.49 -5.64 17.97
N LEU A 860 -16.15 -6.27 17.00
CA LEU A 860 -17.17 -7.28 17.25
C LEU A 860 -16.61 -8.50 17.97
N ASN A 861 -15.40 -8.96 17.60
CA ASN A 861 -14.73 -10.06 18.29
C ASN A 861 -14.40 -9.72 19.75
N ARG A 862 -13.91 -8.50 20.03
CA ARG A 862 -13.69 -8.02 21.40
C ARG A 862 -14.98 -8.01 22.22
N VAL A 863 -16.07 -7.49 21.65
CA VAL A 863 -17.38 -7.45 22.31
C VAL A 863 -17.88 -8.86 22.59
N LEU A 864 -17.88 -9.74 21.59
CA LEU A 864 -18.39 -11.10 21.72
C LEU A 864 -17.57 -11.91 22.75
N HIS A 865 -16.25 -11.77 22.74
CA HIS A 865 -15.38 -12.42 23.71
C HIS A 865 -15.69 -11.97 25.15
N THR A 866 -15.87 -10.67 25.39
CA THR A 866 -16.28 -10.18 26.72
C THR A 866 -17.66 -10.74 27.11
N LEU A 867 -18.62 -10.78 26.19
CA LEU A 867 -19.95 -11.33 26.47
C LEU A 867 -19.88 -12.81 26.85
N PHE A 868 -19.09 -13.61 26.13
CA PHE A 868 -18.86 -15.02 26.47
C PHE A 868 -18.24 -15.17 27.86
N GLN A 869 -17.18 -14.41 28.16
CA GLN A 869 -16.55 -14.45 29.48
C GLN A 869 -17.51 -14.07 30.62
N GLN A 870 -18.38 -13.09 30.41
CA GLN A 870 -19.42 -12.74 31.39
C GLN A 870 -20.42 -13.89 31.55
N SER A 871 -20.85 -14.50 30.44
CA SER A 871 -21.83 -15.59 30.44
C SER A 871 -21.33 -16.86 31.14
N GLU A 872 -20.03 -17.15 31.09
CA GLU A 872 -19.43 -18.32 31.74
C GLU A 872 -19.20 -18.11 33.25
N LYS A 873 -18.90 -16.88 33.66
CA LYS A 873 -18.50 -16.57 35.05
C LYS A 873 -19.67 -16.17 35.96
N LEU A 874 -20.80 -15.75 35.41
CA LEU A 874 -21.93 -15.21 36.16
C LEU A 874 -23.17 -16.08 36.04
N SER A 875 -23.94 -16.17 37.12
CA SER A 875 -25.25 -16.83 37.10
C SER A 875 -26.27 -16.06 36.22
N PRO A 876 -27.34 -16.70 35.70
CA PRO A 876 -28.37 -16.01 34.91
C PRO A 876 -28.99 -14.79 35.62
N ILE A 877 -29.17 -14.88 36.94
CA ILE A 877 -29.70 -13.79 37.77
C ILE A 877 -28.70 -12.63 37.83
N HIS A 878 -27.42 -12.93 38.05
CA HIS A 878 -26.35 -11.92 38.07
C HIS A 878 -26.16 -11.26 36.71
N LEU A 879 -26.29 -12.00 35.62
CA LEU A 879 -26.25 -11.45 34.26
C LEU A 879 -27.38 -10.46 34.00
N SER A 880 -28.61 -10.81 34.37
CA SER A 880 -29.76 -9.89 34.26
C SER A 880 -29.56 -8.61 35.08
N ARG A 881 -29.03 -8.73 36.30
CA ARG A 881 -28.71 -7.58 37.15
C ARG A 881 -27.57 -6.72 36.56
N LEU A 882 -26.50 -7.34 36.04
CA LEU A 882 -25.39 -6.63 35.40
C LEU A 882 -25.83 -5.88 34.13
N LEU A 883 -26.74 -6.46 33.35
CA LEU A 883 -27.29 -5.78 32.18
C LEU A 883 -28.11 -4.56 32.59
N ASN A 884 -28.84 -4.62 33.69
CA ASN A 884 -29.62 -3.49 34.19
C ASN A 884 -28.80 -2.49 35.03
N TYR A 885 -27.57 -2.84 35.41
CA TYR A 885 -26.64 -1.94 36.10
C TYR A 885 -26.20 -0.81 35.18
N ASP A 886 -26.38 0.43 35.62
CA ASP A 886 -25.85 1.61 34.96
C ASP A 886 -24.69 2.19 35.78
N PRO A 887 -23.43 2.05 35.32
CA PRO A 887 -22.26 2.60 36.01
C PRO A 887 -22.32 4.10 36.27
N LYS A 888 -23.04 4.88 35.44
CA LYS A 888 -23.19 6.32 35.65
C LYS A 888 -24.02 6.65 36.90
N CYS A 889 -24.92 5.74 37.28
CA CYS A 889 -25.78 5.87 38.44
C CYS A 889 -25.08 5.44 39.74
N SER A 890 -23.84 4.92 39.68
CA SER A 890 -23.19 4.28 40.83
C SER A 890 -22.71 5.27 41.88
N VAL A 891 -22.22 6.45 41.46
CA VAL A 891 -21.68 7.47 42.36
C VAL A 891 -22.09 8.87 41.90
N ILE A 892 -22.64 9.67 42.80
CA ILE A 892 -23.15 11.02 42.54
C ILE A 892 -22.47 12.02 43.48
N GLU A 893 -21.88 13.10 42.94
CA GLU A 893 -21.32 14.16 43.77
C GLU A 893 -22.39 14.98 44.50
N ILE A 894 -22.07 15.39 45.73
CA ILE A 894 -22.91 16.34 46.48
C ILE A 894 -22.72 17.73 45.85
N GLY A 895 -23.72 18.14 45.07
CA GLY A 895 -23.70 19.35 44.25
C GLY A 895 -23.93 19.10 42.76
N SER A 896 -24.07 17.83 42.33
CA SER A 896 -24.37 17.49 40.93
C SER A 896 -25.75 17.98 40.48
N ASP A 897 -25.85 18.36 39.21
CA ASP A 897 -27.09 18.67 38.50
C ASP A 897 -27.64 17.51 37.65
N ASP A 898 -27.06 16.32 37.79
CA ASP A 898 -27.54 15.11 37.13
C ASP A 898 -29.04 14.87 37.44
N PRO A 899 -29.89 14.48 36.48
CA PRO A 899 -31.29 14.13 36.74
C PRO A 899 -31.50 13.13 37.89
N ILE A 900 -30.55 12.21 38.11
CA ILE A 900 -30.58 11.22 39.19
C ILE A 900 -30.37 11.86 40.57
N SER A 901 -29.77 13.06 40.63
CA SER A 901 -29.51 13.83 41.86
C SER A 901 -30.78 14.19 42.66
N ASN A 902 -31.97 14.04 42.04
CA ASN A 902 -33.27 14.27 42.68
C ASN A 902 -34.01 12.96 43.04
N ASN A 903 -33.43 11.78 42.79
CA ASN A 903 -34.10 10.50 43.00
C ASN A 903 -33.78 9.92 44.39
N ILE A 904 -34.78 9.96 45.29
CA ILE A 904 -34.66 9.44 46.66
C ILE A 904 -34.34 7.95 46.73
N ILE A 905 -34.74 7.17 45.71
CA ILE A 905 -34.49 5.73 45.68
C ILE A 905 -33.00 5.47 45.55
N PHE A 906 -32.31 6.15 44.61
CA PHE A 906 -30.88 5.96 44.39
C PHE A 906 -30.01 6.55 45.50
N LEU A 907 -30.36 7.74 46.00
CA LEU A 907 -29.48 8.51 46.89
C LEU A 907 -29.71 8.23 48.38
N GLY A 908 -30.85 7.61 48.69
CA GLY A 908 -31.38 7.60 50.04
C GLY A 908 -31.84 8.99 50.51
N ASN A 909 -32.55 9.01 51.64
CA ASN A 909 -33.12 10.24 52.19
C ASN A 909 -32.03 11.25 52.60
N LYS A 910 -30.95 10.76 53.23
CA LYS A 910 -29.82 11.61 53.67
C LYS A 910 -29.07 12.23 52.47
N GLY A 911 -28.73 11.43 51.47
CA GLY A 911 -27.99 11.90 50.30
C GLY A 911 -28.75 12.97 49.54
N LEU A 912 -30.05 12.73 49.30
CA LEU A 912 -30.93 13.70 48.65
C LEU A 912 -31.00 15.03 49.44
N ASN A 913 -31.16 14.96 50.76
CA ASN A 913 -31.23 16.17 51.57
C ASN A 913 -29.91 16.95 51.58
N LEU A 914 -28.75 16.27 51.57
CA LEU A 914 -27.45 16.96 51.47
C LEU A 914 -27.31 17.73 50.16
N ILE A 915 -27.74 17.14 49.03
CA ILE A 915 -27.76 17.82 47.73
C ILE A 915 -28.70 19.03 47.77
N LYS A 916 -29.91 18.87 48.31
CA LYS A 916 -30.88 19.98 48.44
C LYS A 916 -30.35 21.12 49.31
N LEU A 917 -29.79 20.81 50.48
CA LEU A 917 -29.20 21.80 51.39
C LEU A 917 -28.07 22.57 50.71
N LYS A 918 -27.19 21.87 49.97
CA LYS A 918 -26.11 22.52 49.23
C LYS A 918 -26.63 23.43 48.11
N LYS A 919 -27.67 23.01 47.37
CA LYS A 919 -28.35 23.85 46.36
C LYS A 919 -29.00 25.10 46.97
N LEU A 920 -29.44 25.03 48.23
CA LEU A 920 -29.97 26.17 48.99
C LEU A 920 -28.87 27.10 49.54
N GLY A 921 -27.60 26.86 49.23
CA GLY A 921 -26.48 27.67 49.73
C GLY A 921 -26.11 27.41 51.19
N ILE A 922 -26.64 26.36 51.81
CA ILE A 922 -26.27 25.96 53.18
C ILE A 922 -24.87 25.31 53.13
N PRO A 923 -23.96 25.65 54.06
CA PRO A 923 -22.59 25.15 54.05
C PRO A 923 -22.54 23.65 54.39
N VAL A 924 -22.68 22.83 53.35
CA VAL A 924 -22.56 21.36 53.41
C VAL A 924 -21.12 20.97 53.03
N PRO A 925 -20.41 20.18 53.87
CA PRO A 925 -19.07 19.72 53.51
C PRO A 925 -19.04 18.95 52.19
N GLU A 926 -17.94 19.06 51.44
CA GLU A 926 -17.75 18.38 50.15
C GLU A 926 -17.82 16.85 50.31
N GLY A 927 -18.40 16.17 49.32
CA GLY A 927 -18.57 14.71 49.35
C GLY A 927 -19.25 14.15 48.09
N PHE A 928 -19.50 12.85 48.13
CA PHE A 928 -20.27 12.11 47.13
C PHE A 928 -21.11 11.00 47.77
N ILE A 929 -22.04 10.46 47.00
CA ILE A 929 -22.99 9.43 47.41
C ILE A 929 -22.82 8.23 46.49
N ILE A 930 -22.46 7.09 47.06
CA ILE A 930 -22.52 5.79 46.40
C ILE A 930 -23.98 5.32 46.51
N THR A 931 -24.63 5.09 45.38
CA THR A 931 -26.09 4.92 45.34
C THR A 931 -26.52 3.52 45.76
N THR A 932 -27.83 3.34 45.97
CA THR A 932 -28.44 2.01 46.20
C THR A 932 -28.26 1.06 45.01
N GLU A 933 -27.90 1.56 43.83
CA GLU A 933 -27.64 0.72 42.66
C GLU A 933 -26.43 -0.19 42.88
N VAL A 934 -25.37 0.37 43.47
CA VAL A 934 -24.18 -0.38 43.88
C VAL A 934 -24.54 -1.43 44.93
N PHE A 935 -25.44 -1.12 45.86
CA PHE A 935 -25.93 -2.09 46.84
C PHE A 935 -26.62 -3.28 46.17
N LYS A 936 -27.51 -3.04 45.20
CA LYS A 936 -28.22 -4.10 44.47
C LYS A 936 -27.28 -4.99 43.64
N CYS A 937 -26.18 -4.42 43.16
CA CYS A 937 -25.16 -5.12 42.38
C CYS A 937 -23.95 -5.56 43.21
N ARG A 938 -23.98 -5.43 44.55
CA ARG A 938 -22.80 -5.62 45.42
C ARG A 938 -22.18 -7.00 45.29
N GLU A 939 -23.00 -8.05 45.19
CA GLU A 939 -22.53 -9.43 45.01
C GLU A 939 -21.72 -9.54 43.72
N ILE A 940 -22.22 -8.97 42.62
CA ILE A 940 -21.54 -8.97 41.32
C ILE A 940 -20.25 -8.16 41.38
N ILE A 941 -20.27 -6.98 42.01
CA ILE A 941 -19.10 -6.13 42.16
C ILE A 941 -18.01 -6.81 43.01
N ASN A 942 -18.40 -7.63 43.98
CA ASN A 942 -17.47 -8.34 44.85
C ASN A 942 -16.92 -9.62 44.19
N ASP A 943 -17.79 -10.40 43.53
CA ASP A 943 -17.44 -11.72 42.99
C ASP A 943 -16.85 -11.65 41.58
N TYR A 944 -17.17 -10.61 40.80
CA TYR A 944 -16.64 -10.41 39.45
C TYR A 944 -15.56 -9.32 39.43
N LYS A 945 -14.30 -9.76 39.37
CA LYS A 945 -13.11 -8.88 39.44
C LYS A 945 -13.16 -7.66 38.49
N PRO A 946 -13.57 -7.77 37.20
CA PRO A 946 -13.70 -6.58 36.34
C PRO A 946 -14.71 -5.55 36.85
N ALA A 947 -15.87 -5.97 37.37
CA ALA A 947 -16.84 -5.07 38.00
C ALA A 947 -16.27 -4.42 39.27
N ASN A 948 -15.50 -5.15 40.07
CA ASN A 948 -14.79 -4.60 41.24
C ASN A 948 -13.83 -3.48 40.85
N VAL A 949 -12.99 -3.73 39.85
CA VAL A 949 -12.00 -2.77 39.35
C VAL A 949 -12.70 -1.53 38.80
N ASN A 950 -13.76 -1.71 38.02
CA ASN A 950 -14.55 -0.62 37.47
C ASN A 950 -15.18 0.25 38.59
N PHE A 951 -15.81 -0.36 39.59
CA PHE A 951 -16.37 0.36 40.75
C PHE A 951 -15.29 1.15 41.52
N LYS A 952 -14.15 0.51 41.83
CA LYS A 952 -13.03 1.18 42.52
C LYS A 952 -12.48 2.36 41.72
N LYS A 953 -12.40 2.25 40.39
CA LYS A 953 -11.99 3.35 39.50
C LYS A 953 -12.92 4.56 39.64
N PHE A 954 -14.24 4.35 39.70
CA PHE A 954 -15.21 5.43 39.93
C PHE A 954 -15.07 6.06 41.31
N VAL A 955 -14.95 5.27 42.38
CA VAL A 955 -14.76 5.79 43.74
C VAL A 955 -13.45 6.59 43.84
N ASN A 956 -12.34 6.07 43.32
CA ASN A 956 -11.05 6.76 43.29
C ASN A 956 -11.13 8.09 42.54
N LYS A 957 -11.83 8.14 41.39
CA LYS A 957 -12.05 9.39 40.65
C LYS A 957 -12.77 10.45 41.49
N MET A 958 -13.75 10.03 42.30
CA MET A 958 -14.50 10.94 43.17
C MET A 958 -13.66 11.41 44.37
N VAL A 959 -12.80 10.55 44.91
CA VAL A 959 -11.81 10.95 45.94
C VAL A 959 -10.84 11.98 45.35
N ILE A 960 -10.31 11.78 44.14
CA ILE A 960 -9.42 12.75 43.48
C ILE A 960 -10.13 14.10 43.24
N SER A 961 -11.40 14.08 42.85
CA SER A 961 -12.21 15.29 42.72
C SER A 961 -12.38 16.02 44.06
N LEU A 962 -12.60 15.27 45.14
CA LEU A 962 -12.64 15.79 46.50
C LEU A 962 -11.31 16.39 46.93
N GLU A 963 -10.18 15.75 46.62
CA GLU A 963 -8.85 16.26 46.95
C GLU A 963 -8.62 17.62 46.30
N LYS A 964 -8.93 17.74 45.00
CA LYS A 964 -8.85 19.01 44.25
C LYS A 964 -9.73 20.10 44.84
N ARG A 965 -10.98 19.78 45.22
CA ARG A 965 -11.93 20.76 45.77
C ARG A 965 -11.58 21.19 47.20
N THR A 966 -11.04 20.28 48.00
CA THR A 966 -10.71 20.55 49.41
C THR A 966 -9.29 21.07 49.60
N GLY A 967 -8.41 20.91 48.61
CA GLY A 967 -7.00 21.23 48.71
C GLY A 967 -6.23 20.32 49.67
N LYS A 968 -6.75 19.12 49.96
CA LYS A 968 -6.17 18.12 50.87
C LYS A 968 -6.02 16.79 50.14
N ASN A 969 -5.10 15.94 50.59
CA ASN A 969 -4.82 14.66 49.94
C ASN A 969 -5.20 13.48 50.84
N PHE A 970 -5.87 12.47 50.29
CA PHE A 970 -6.34 11.29 51.00
C PHE A 970 -5.17 10.34 51.25
N GLY A 971 -4.77 10.22 52.51
CA GLY A 971 -3.64 9.40 52.93
C GLY A 971 -2.30 10.12 53.04
N ASP A 972 -2.27 11.42 52.75
CA ASP A 972 -1.09 12.27 52.92
C ASP A 972 -0.92 12.68 54.40
N PRO A 973 0.21 12.34 55.07
CA PRO A 973 0.45 12.75 56.44
C PRO A 973 0.55 14.26 56.65
N GLU A 974 1.03 15.03 55.67
CA GLU A 974 1.27 16.47 55.85
C GLU A 974 -0.03 17.28 55.80
N ASN A 975 -0.89 16.96 54.83
CA ASN A 975 -2.18 17.64 54.63
C ASN A 975 -3.34 16.65 54.42
N PRO A 976 -3.72 15.89 55.47
CA PRO A 976 -4.62 14.76 55.34
C PRO A 976 -6.07 15.18 55.06
N LEU A 977 -6.65 14.58 54.01
CA LEU A 977 -8.10 14.47 53.84
C LEU A 977 -8.59 13.27 54.67
N LEU A 978 -9.46 13.52 55.64
CA LEU A 978 -10.17 12.46 56.37
C LEU A 978 -11.63 12.44 55.95
N LEU A 979 -12.22 11.25 55.85
CA LEU A 979 -13.58 11.06 55.35
C LEU A 979 -14.52 10.50 56.43
N SER A 980 -15.80 10.84 56.32
CA SER A 980 -16.89 10.12 56.96
C SER A 980 -17.61 9.26 55.94
N VAL A 981 -17.98 8.05 56.34
CA VAL A 981 -18.68 7.07 55.49
C VAL A 981 -19.95 6.66 56.23
N ARG A 982 -21.11 7.09 55.72
CA ARG A 982 -22.38 7.05 56.45
C ARG A 982 -23.47 6.38 55.62
N SER A 983 -24.25 5.52 56.24
CA SER A 983 -25.44 4.92 55.62
C SER A 983 -26.55 5.94 55.33
N GLY A 984 -27.26 5.76 54.23
CA GLY A 984 -28.42 6.54 53.83
C GLY A 984 -29.44 5.68 53.09
N SER A 985 -30.42 5.14 53.79
CA SER A 985 -31.53 4.41 53.18
C SER A 985 -32.61 5.35 52.65
N SER A 986 -33.39 4.90 51.67
CA SER A 986 -34.50 5.67 51.08
C SER A 986 -35.60 5.96 52.11
N ILE A 987 -35.89 4.97 52.97
CA ILE A 987 -36.75 5.11 54.14
C ILE A 987 -35.86 5.26 55.37
N SER A 988 -36.08 6.30 56.17
CA SER A 988 -35.23 6.62 57.32
C SER A 988 -35.25 5.52 58.38
N GLN A 989 -34.06 5.08 58.82
CA GLN A 989 -33.89 4.10 59.91
C GLN A 989 -32.95 4.67 60.98
N PRO A 990 -33.45 5.53 61.89
CA PRO A 990 -32.61 6.21 62.88
C PRO A 990 -31.88 5.23 63.80
N GLY A 991 -30.55 5.32 63.88
CA GLY A 991 -29.72 4.53 64.80
C GLY A 991 -29.52 3.05 64.43
N MET A 992 -30.04 2.59 63.29
CA MET A 992 -30.06 1.16 62.93
C MET A 992 -28.86 0.70 62.09
N MET A 993 -28.11 1.63 61.50
CA MET A 993 -27.02 1.33 60.57
C MET A 993 -25.72 1.99 61.03
N ASP A 994 -24.59 1.43 60.59
CA ASP A 994 -23.28 1.89 61.01
C ASP A 994 -22.85 3.16 60.28
N SER A 995 -21.84 3.83 60.84
CA SER A 995 -21.21 5.02 60.28
C SER A 995 -19.76 5.07 60.73
N PHE A 996 -18.85 5.28 59.79
CA PHE A 996 -17.43 5.43 60.04
C PHE A 996 -17.05 6.91 59.99
N LEU A 997 -16.27 7.35 60.96
CA LEU A 997 -15.71 8.70 61.03
C LEU A 997 -14.19 8.61 61.02
N ASN A 998 -13.52 9.64 60.53
CA ASN A 998 -12.05 9.70 60.43
C ASN A 998 -11.45 8.56 59.58
N VAL A 999 -12.15 8.12 58.54
CA VAL A 999 -11.62 7.16 57.56
C VAL A 999 -10.45 7.80 56.82
N GLY A 1000 -9.37 7.02 56.65
CA GLY A 1000 -8.07 7.51 56.18
C GLY A 1000 -7.09 7.80 57.32
N MET A 1001 -7.50 7.69 58.58
CA MET A 1001 -6.61 7.89 59.72
C MET A 1001 -5.75 6.65 59.96
N ASN A 1002 -4.45 6.86 60.16
CA ASN A 1002 -3.50 5.85 60.65
C ASN A 1002 -2.55 6.49 61.67
N GLU A 1003 -1.62 5.71 62.20
CA GLU A 1003 -0.69 6.18 63.24
C GLU A 1003 0.27 7.28 62.76
N GLU A 1004 0.69 7.22 61.50
CA GLU A 1004 1.54 8.21 60.85
C GLU A 1004 0.80 9.55 60.69
N ILE A 1005 -0.41 9.51 60.12
CA ILE A 1005 -1.28 10.68 59.96
C ILE A 1005 -1.66 11.27 61.32
N ALA A 1006 -1.95 10.44 62.33
CA ALA A 1006 -2.21 10.92 63.69
C ALA A 1006 -0.99 11.63 64.29
N SER A 1007 0.21 11.10 64.07
CA SER A 1007 1.47 11.69 64.55
C SER A 1007 1.76 13.02 63.85
N SER A 1008 1.60 13.08 62.53
CA SER A 1008 1.75 14.32 61.77
C SER A 1008 0.69 15.35 62.13
N LEU A 1009 -0.58 14.95 62.22
CA LEU A 1009 -1.69 15.83 62.60
C LEU A 1009 -1.49 16.42 64.00
N ALA A 1010 -0.87 15.69 64.92
CA ALA A 1010 -0.51 16.21 66.24
C ALA A 1010 0.44 17.42 66.15
N VAL A 1011 1.39 17.38 65.21
CA VAL A 1011 2.35 18.46 64.96
C VAL A 1011 1.71 19.59 64.16
N THR A 1012 1.10 19.30 63.01
CA THR A 1012 0.55 20.32 62.10
C THR A 1012 -0.62 21.08 62.69
N SER A 1013 -1.47 20.43 63.50
CA SER A 1013 -2.57 21.10 64.21
C SER A 1013 -2.14 21.80 65.50
N ARG A 1014 -0.89 21.59 65.96
CA ARG A 1014 -0.38 21.96 67.29
C ARG A 1014 -1.30 21.49 68.43
N ASN A 1015 -2.03 20.41 68.21
CA ASN A 1015 -2.97 19.84 69.16
C ASN A 1015 -2.87 18.31 69.16
N PRO A 1016 -1.88 17.74 69.87
CA PRO A 1016 -1.70 16.29 69.94
C PRO A 1016 -2.91 15.57 70.52
N TRP A 1017 -3.63 16.19 71.46
CA TRP A 1017 -4.84 15.60 72.03
C TRP A 1017 -5.91 15.38 70.95
N PHE A 1018 -6.16 16.38 70.10
CA PHE A 1018 -7.14 16.28 68.99
C PHE A 1018 -6.78 15.16 68.01
N ALA A 1019 -5.51 15.07 67.61
CA ALA A 1019 -5.07 14.08 66.64
C ALA A 1019 -5.24 12.65 67.17
N TRP A 1020 -4.75 12.38 68.39
CA TRP A 1020 -4.87 11.07 69.02
C TRP A 1020 -6.32 10.75 69.46
N ASP A 1021 -7.13 11.74 69.84
CA ASP A 1021 -8.58 11.57 70.08
C ASP A 1021 -9.31 11.15 68.81
N SER A 1022 -8.93 11.72 67.67
CA SER A 1022 -9.52 11.39 66.38
C SER A 1022 -9.12 9.97 65.94
N TYR A 1023 -7.88 9.56 66.18
CA TYR A 1023 -7.41 8.20 65.89
C TYR A 1023 -8.06 7.15 66.80
N ARG A 1024 -8.15 7.37 68.13
CA ARG A 1024 -8.84 6.41 69.00
C ARG A 1024 -10.32 6.26 68.64
N ARG A 1025 -10.98 7.33 68.17
CA ARG A 1025 -12.38 7.28 67.72
C ARG A 1025 -12.52 6.45 66.45
N PHE A 1026 -11.59 6.60 65.50
CA PHE A 1026 -11.55 5.74 64.33
C PHE A 1026 -11.41 4.27 64.73
N ILE A 1027 -10.44 3.95 65.58
CA ILE A 1027 -10.21 2.57 66.06
C ILE A 1027 -11.44 2.01 66.79
N GLN A 1028 -12.08 2.81 67.64
CA GLN A 1028 -13.28 2.42 68.37
C GLN A 1028 -14.42 2.06 67.41
N VAL A 1029 -14.71 2.93 66.44
CA VAL A 1029 -15.76 2.69 65.43
C VAL A 1029 -15.41 1.48 64.57
N TYR A 1030 -14.15 1.34 64.17
CA TYR A 1030 -13.66 0.20 63.42
C TYR A 1030 -13.89 -1.12 64.19
N GLY A 1031 -13.43 -1.21 65.44
CA GLY A 1031 -13.60 -2.42 66.24
C GLY A 1031 -15.06 -2.75 66.55
N MET A 1032 -15.92 -1.73 66.73
CA MET A 1032 -17.36 -1.94 66.93
C MET A 1032 -18.04 -2.53 65.69
N ALA A 1033 -17.62 -2.16 64.48
CA ALA A 1033 -18.14 -2.76 63.24
C ALA A 1033 -17.81 -4.26 63.13
N PHE A 1034 -16.69 -4.70 63.69
CA PHE A 1034 -16.31 -6.12 63.80
C PHE A 1034 -16.81 -6.79 65.08
N GLY A 1035 -17.75 -6.18 65.80
CA GLY A 1035 -18.46 -6.80 66.93
C GLY A 1035 -17.88 -6.58 68.32
N ILE A 1036 -16.81 -5.79 68.48
CA ILE A 1036 -16.34 -5.39 69.82
C ILE A 1036 -17.40 -4.48 70.46
N LYS A 1037 -17.87 -4.85 71.66
CA LYS A 1037 -18.83 -4.02 72.41
C LYS A 1037 -18.18 -2.73 72.88
N ARG A 1038 -18.96 -1.65 72.94
CA ARG A 1038 -18.52 -0.34 73.42
C ARG A 1038 -17.92 -0.41 74.83
N ASP A 1039 -18.50 -1.24 75.71
CA ASP A 1039 -18.05 -1.43 77.09
C ASP A 1039 -16.57 -1.81 77.18
N ALA A 1040 -16.05 -2.61 76.24
CA ALA A 1040 -14.64 -3.00 76.22
C ALA A 1040 -13.71 -1.79 75.97
N PHE A 1041 -14.13 -0.84 75.14
CA PHE A 1041 -13.39 0.40 74.92
C PHE A 1041 -13.53 1.36 76.11
N ASP A 1042 -14.71 1.42 76.73
CA ASP A 1042 -14.98 2.25 77.90
C ASP A 1042 -14.14 1.76 79.11
N GLU A 1043 -14.00 0.45 79.30
CA GLU A 1043 -13.09 -0.13 80.30
C GLU A 1043 -11.63 0.28 80.09
N VAL A 1044 -11.15 0.30 78.84
CA VAL A 1044 -9.76 0.68 78.54
C VAL A 1044 -9.50 2.14 78.89
N ILE A 1045 -10.40 3.06 78.51
CA ILE A 1045 -10.24 4.48 78.83
C ILE A 1045 -10.47 4.77 80.31
N ASP A 1046 -11.35 4.02 81.00
CA ASP A 1046 -11.57 4.10 82.44
C ASP A 1046 -10.34 3.65 83.24
N LYS A 1047 -9.69 2.56 82.82
CA LYS A 1047 -8.40 2.12 83.40
C LYS A 1047 -7.33 3.19 83.25
N LYS A 1048 -7.24 3.86 82.08
CA LYS A 1048 -6.30 4.97 81.86
C LYS A 1048 -6.66 6.21 82.68
N LYS A 1049 -7.95 6.54 82.84
CA LYS A 1049 -8.40 7.63 83.72
C LYS A 1049 -7.99 7.38 85.17
N LYS A 1050 -8.19 6.16 85.69
CA LYS A 1050 -7.73 5.76 87.03
C LYS A 1050 -6.21 5.84 87.16
N LYS A 1051 -5.46 5.34 86.16
CA LYS A 1051 -3.98 5.38 86.14
C LYS A 1051 -3.44 6.82 86.25
N TYR A 1052 -4.07 7.78 85.56
CA TYR A 1052 -3.61 9.18 85.52
C TYR A 1052 -4.36 10.11 86.47
N ASN A 1053 -5.25 9.58 87.32
CA ASN A 1053 -6.11 10.35 88.23
C ASN A 1053 -6.92 11.47 87.54
N VAL A 1054 -7.47 11.15 86.36
CA VAL A 1054 -8.24 12.08 85.52
C VAL A 1054 -9.74 11.76 85.59
N LEU A 1055 -10.57 12.73 85.96
CA LEU A 1055 -12.03 12.54 86.06
C LEU A 1055 -12.76 12.47 84.70
N LEU A 1056 -12.38 13.34 83.76
CA LEU A 1056 -13.02 13.45 82.44
C LEU A 1056 -12.00 13.29 81.33
N LYS A 1057 -12.39 12.65 80.22
CA LYS A 1057 -11.52 12.42 79.05
C LYS A 1057 -10.84 13.70 78.52
N ARG A 1058 -11.50 14.85 78.66
CA ARG A 1058 -11.02 16.16 78.18
C ARG A 1058 -9.80 16.68 78.95
N TYR A 1059 -9.49 16.08 80.11
CA TYR A 1059 -8.35 16.46 80.95
C TYR A 1059 -7.13 15.57 80.74
N PHE A 1060 -7.18 14.58 79.83
CA PHE A 1060 -5.97 13.90 79.39
C PHE A 1060 -5.03 14.87 78.68
N THR A 1061 -3.71 14.70 78.86
CA THR A 1061 -2.72 15.34 78.00
C THR A 1061 -2.69 14.68 76.61
N GLY A 1062 -1.98 15.30 75.65
CA GLY A 1062 -1.78 14.73 74.32
C GLY A 1062 -1.15 13.33 74.35
N ASP A 1063 -0.08 13.16 75.13
CA ASP A 1063 0.62 11.88 75.27
C ASP A 1063 -0.24 10.81 75.97
N GLN A 1064 -1.02 11.22 76.97
CA GLN A 1064 -1.96 10.32 77.63
C GLN A 1064 -3.06 9.85 76.65
N MET A 1065 -3.54 10.73 75.77
CA MET A 1065 -4.51 10.35 74.73
C MET A 1065 -3.88 9.43 73.68
N LYS A 1066 -2.60 9.65 73.32
CA LYS A 1066 -1.83 8.72 72.47
C LYS A 1066 -1.80 7.32 73.07
N GLU A 1067 -1.50 7.20 74.37
CA GLU A 1067 -1.54 5.91 75.06
C GLU A 1067 -2.90 5.24 75.04
N VAL A 1068 -4.00 6.01 75.13
CA VAL A 1068 -5.36 5.47 75.02
C VAL A 1068 -5.60 4.94 73.60
N ALA A 1069 -5.22 5.70 72.57
CA ALA A 1069 -5.36 5.28 71.17
C ALA A 1069 -4.59 3.99 70.88
N LEU A 1070 -3.35 3.88 71.34
CA LEU A 1070 -2.54 2.67 71.17
C LEU A 1070 -3.10 1.49 71.99
N ALA A 1071 -3.69 1.72 73.17
CA ALA A 1071 -4.37 0.67 73.91
C ALA A 1071 -5.64 0.18 73.20
N TYR A 1072 -6.37 1.06 72.51
CA TYR A 1072 -7.49 0.66 71.65
C TYR A 1072 -7.00 -0.19 70.47
N LYS A 1073 -5.87 0.18 69.84
CA LYS A 1073 -5.23 -0.62 68.78
C LYS A 1073 -4.84 -2.02 69.29
N GLN A 1074 -4.30 -2.11 70.50
CA GLN A 1074 -3.99 -3.39 71.16
C GLN A 1074 -5.25 -4.23 71.43
N LEU A 1075 -6.37 -3.60 71.81
CA LEU A 1075 -7.64 -4.30 71.99
C LEU A 1075 -8.12 -4.96 70.68
N LEU A 1076 -8.02 -4.26 69.54
CA LEU A 1076 -8.32 -4.86 68.22
C LEU A 1076 -7.43 -6.07 67.94
N LYS A 1077 -6.11 -5.95 68.21
CA LYS A 1077 -5.16 -7.05 68.01
C LYS A 1077 -5.48 -8.25 68.90
N ALA A 1078 -5.86 -8.02 70.15
CA ALA A 1078 -6.27 -9.08 71.09
C ALA A 1078 -7.56 -9.77 70.64
N ALA A 1079 -8.47 -9.05 70.00
CA ALA A 1079 -9.68 -9.59 69.38
C ALA A 1079 -9.45 -10.20 67.98
N GLN A 1080 -8.19 -10.35 67.54
CA GLN A 1080 -7.81 -10.85 66.22
C GLN A 1080 -8.37 -10.05 65.03
N ILE A 1081 -8.73 -8.77 65.26
CA ILE A 1081 -9.20 -7.87 64.20
C ILE A 1081 -7.99 -7.14 63.62
N LYS A 1082 -7.70 -7.40 62.34
CA LYS A 1082 -6.64 -6.71 61.60
C LYS A 1082 -7.08 -5.29 61.25
N LEU A 1083 -6.32 -4.30 61.73
CA LEU A 1083 -6.49 -2.90 61.33
C LEU A 1083 -5.82 -2.69 59.96
N ILE A 1084 -6.59 -2.23 58.98
CA ILE A 1084 -6.07 -1.85 57.66
C ILE A 1084 -5.41 -0.46 57.79
N GLU A 1085 -4.14 -0.34 57.41
CA GLU A 1085 -3.39 0.94 57.50
C GLU A 1085 -3.49 1.77 56.20
N SER A 1086 -3.74 1.12 55.05
CA SER A 1086 -3.92 1.77 53.74
C SER A 1086 -5.23 2.57 53.70
N PRO A 1087 -5.21 3.90 53.50
CA PRO A 1087 -6.41 4.76 53.50
C PRO A 1087 -7.48 4.34 52.48
N PHE A 1088 -7.08 3.97 51.26
CA PHE A 1088 -8.02 3.51 50.25
C PHE A 1088 -8.67 2.18 50.63
N ASP A 1089 -7.91 1.23 51.17
CA ASP A 1089 -8.47 -0.04 51.61
C ASP A 1089 -9.38 0.14 52.84
N GLN A 1090 -9.07 1.10 53.72
CA GLN A 1090 -9.98 1.50 54.81
C GLN A 1090 -11.30 2.05 54.27
N LEU A 1091 -11.26 2.87 53.21
CA LEU A 1091 -12.46 3.42 52.58
C LEU A 1091 -13.33 2.31 52.00
N TYR A 1092 -12.75 1.37 51.25
CA TYR A 1092 -13.49 0.25 50.67
C TYR A 1092 -14.08 -0.66 51.75
N LEU A 1093 -13.32 -0.94 52.81
CA LEU A 1093 -13.84 -1.66 53.95
C LEU A 1093 -15.01 -0.93 54.61
N ALA A 1094 -14.89 0.38 54.84
CA ALA A 1094 -15.94 1.16 55.46
C ALA A 1094 -17.22 1.17 54.60
N ILE A 1095 -17.10 1.26 53.27
CA ILE A 1095 -18.22 1.16 52.33
C ILE A 1095 -18.90 -0.22 52.46
N ASP A 1096 -18.12 -1.30 52.42
CA ASP A 1096 -18.63 -2.67 52.51
C ASP A 1096 -19.30 -2.96 53.87
N GLN A 1097 -18.72 -2.47 54.96
CA GLN A 1097 -19.32 -2.57 56.30
C GLN A 1097 -20.61 -1.77 56.42
N VAL A 1098 -20.67 -0.57 55.83
CA VAL A 1098 -21.92 0.22 55.80
C VAL A 1098 -23.00 -0.50 55.00
N PHE A 1099 -22.68 -1.08 53.84
CA PHE A 1099 -23.62 -1.91 53.09
C PHE A 1099 -24.05 -3.14 53.89
N SER A 1100 -23.12 -3.84 54.52
CA SER A 1100 -23.40 -5.02 55.35
C SER A 1100 -24.27 -4.69 56.57
N SER A 1101 -24.19 -3.47 57.10
CA SER A 1101 -25.04 -3.02 58.22
C SER A 1101 -26.54 -3.02 57.91
N TRP A 1102 -26.92 -2.94 56.62
CA TRP A 1102 -28.31 -3.14 56.18
C TRP A 1102 -28.85 -4.51 56.58
N ASP A 1103 -27.98 -5.52 56.60
CA ASP A 1103 -28.34 -6.91 56.92
C ASP A 1103 -28.16 -7.27 58.41
N SER A 1104 -27.76 -6.30 59.23
CA SER A 1104 -27.65 -6.49 60.68
C SER A 1104 -28.99 -6.89 61.31
N LYS A 1105 -28.94 -7.71 62.36
CA LYS A 1105 -30.15 -8.19 63.05
C LYS A 1105 -31.07 -7.04 63.47
N ARG A 1106 -30.51 -5.97 64.03
CA ARG A 1106 -31.26 -4.76 64.42
C ARG A 1106 -31.98 -4.08 63.24
N ALA A 1107 -31.33 -4.00 62.07
CA ALA A 1107 -31.91 -3.36 60.90
C ALA A 1107 -33.00 -4.23 60.25
N LYS A 1108 -32.77 -5.55 60.17
CA LYS A 1108 -33.78 -6.52 59.69
C LYS A 1108 -35.01 -6.55 60.59
N ASP A 1109 -34.82 -6.61 61.91
CA ASP A 1109 -35.93 -6.62 62.87
C ASP A 1109 -36.71 -5.30 62.80
N TYR A 1110 -36.03 -4.15 62.69
CA TYR A 1110 -36.69 -2.85 62.47
C TYR A 1110 -37.54 -2.84 61.19
N ARG A 1111 -36.99 -3.30 60.07
CA ARG A 1111 -37.74 -3.35 58.80
C ARG A 1111 -38.94 -4.29 58.87
N ARG A 1112 -38.79 -5.46 59.49
CA ARG A 1112 -39.90 -6.41 59.70
C ARG A 1112 -41.01 -5.79 60.53
N ILE A 1113 -40.67 -5.12 61.64
CA ILE A 1113 -41.64 -4.46 62.53
C ILE A 1113 -42.36 -3.32 61.79
N MET A 1114 -41.63 -2.54 61.01
CA MET A 1114 -42.16 -1.36 60.31
C MET A 1114 -42.79 -1.68 58.94
N GLY A 1115 -42.79 -2.94 58.50
CA GLY A 1115 -43.32 -3.34 57.18
C GLY A 1115 -42.52 -2.80 55.99
N ILE A 1116 -41.20 -2.61 56.13
CA ILE A 1116 -40.32 -2.07 55.09
C ILE A 1116 -39.68 -3.23 54.30
N SER A 1117 -39.73 -3.17 52.97
CA SER A 1117 -39.08 -4.17 52.09
C SER A 1117 -37.55 -4.18 52.22
N ASP A 1118 -36.95 -5.37 52.18
CA ASP A 1118 -35.50 -5.57 52.16
C ASP A 1118 -34.84 -5.11 50.83
N ASP A 1119 -35.61 -5.05 49.74
CA ASP A 1119 -35.12 -4.75 48.38
C ASP A 1119 -34.76 -3.27 48.14
N TRP A 1120 -35.11 -2.38 49.07
CA TRP A 1120 -34.76 -0.96 48.98
C TRP A 1120 -33.25 -0.72 49.05
N GLY A 1121 -32.54 -1.50 49.88
CA GLY A 1121 -31.12 -1.33 50.13
C GLY A 1121 -30.75 -0.01 50.82
N THR A 1122 -29.46 0.30 50.80
CA THR A 1122 -28.90 1.51 51.43
C THR A 1122 -27.86 2.16 50.51
N ALA A 1123 -27.83 3.49 50.48
CA ALA A 1123 -26.75 4.26 49.86
C ALA A 1123 -25.64 4.56 50.89
N VAL A 1124 -24.45 4.91 50.42
CA VAL A 1124 -23.31 5.31 51.25
C VAL A 1124 -22.91 6.74 50.92
N THR A 1125 -23.02 7.63 51.90
CA THR A 1125 -22.52 9.00 51.79
C THR A 1125 -21.08 9.05 52.26
N VAL A 1126 -20.18 9.47 51.38
CA VAL A 1126 -18.75 9.71 51.67
C VAL A 1126 -18.52 11.22 51.67
N GLN A 1127 -18.08 11.78 52.79
CA GLN A 1127 -18.00 13.23 52.96
C GLN A 1127 -16.74 13.64 53.71
N SER A 1128 -16.13 14.77 53.34
CA SER A 1128 -14.99 15.35 54.04
C SER A 1128 -15.31 15.61 55.51
N MET A 1129 -14.39 15.20 56.40
CA MET A 1129 -14.55 15.38 57.83
C MET A 1129 -14.50 16.87 58.21
N VAL A 1130 -15.44 17.26 59.06
CA VAL A 1130 -15.39 18.49 59.86
C VAL A 1130 -15.31 18.12 61.34
N PHE A 1131 -14.51 18.87 62.11
CA PHE A 1131 -14.11 18.46 63.46
C PHE A 1131 -14.75 19.34 64.54
N GLY A 1132 -15.76 18.80 65.22
CA GLY A 1132 -16.35 19.44 66.40
C GLY A 1132 -15.48 19.37 67.66
N ASN A 1133 -14.40 18.60 67.65
CA ASN A 1133 -13.49 18.35 68.78
C ASN A 1133 -12.08 18.96 68.58
N ARG A 1134 -11.91 19.88 67.63
CA ARG A 1134 -10.60 20.46 67.31
C ARG A 1134 -10.12 21.45 68.38
N SER A 1135 -11.03 22.23 68.94
CA SER A 1135 -10.74 23.25 69.95
C SER A 1135 -12.00 23.64 70.72
N ARG A 1136 -11.87 24.52 71.71
CA ARG A 1136 -13.02 25.12 72.42
C ARG A 1136 -13.89 26.03 71.55
N GLN A 1137 -13.41 26.47 70.38
CA GLN A 1137 -14.20 27.19 69.38
C GLN A 1137 -14.91 26.24 68.41
N SER A 1138 -14.79 24.94 68.62
CA SER A 1138 -15.44 23.90 67.83
C SER A 1138 -16.57 23.26 68.65
N GLY A 1139 -17.57 22.70 67.97
CA GLY A 1139 -18.65 21.98 68.62
C GLY A 1139 -19.50 21.19 67.63
N SER A 1140 -20.43 20.41 68.15
CA SER A 1140 -21.40 19.66 67.36
C SER A 1140 -22.73 19.59 68.11
N GLY A 1141 -23.84 19.65 67.37
CA GLY A 1141 -25.18 19.62 67.95
C GLY A 1141 -26.25 19.17 66.96
N VAL A 1142 -27.43 18.92 67.49
CA VAL A 1142 -28.63 18.55 66.72
C VAL A 1142 -29.74 19.48 67.18
N VAL A 1143 -30.41 20.12 66.22
CA VAL A 1143 -31.50 21.04 66.49
C VAL A 1143 -32.69 20.73 65.60
N PHE A 1144 -33.88 20.83 66.17
CA PHE A 1144 -35.16 20.82 65.48
C PHE A 1144 -35.65 22.26 65.36
N SER A 1145 -36.24 22.61 64.23
CA SER A 1145 -36.80 23.96 64.00
C SER A 1145 -37.98 24.27 64.93
N HIS A 1146 -38.61 23.23 65.49
CA HIS A 1146 -39.73 23.27 66.43
C HIS A 1146 -39.59 22.13 67.43
N SER A 1147 -40.26 22.21 68.59
CA SER A 1147 -40.23 21.12 69.56
C SER A 1147 -40.99 19.90 69.03
N PRO A 1148 -40.36 18.70 68.96
CA PRO A 1148 -41.06 17.47 68.55
C PRO A 1148 -42.06 16.97 69.62
N LYS A 1149 -42.11 17.63 70.79
CA LYS A 1149 -42.96 17.24 71.92
C LYS A 1149 -44.15 18.18 72.13
N LEU A 1150 -44.16 19.35 71.48
CA LEU A 1150 -45.20 20.36 71.65
C LEU A 1150 -45.85 20.67 70.31
N PRO A 1151 -47.19 20.69 70.21
CA PRO A 1151 -47.87 21.18 69.01
C PRO A 1151 -47.69 22.70 68.88
N GLY A 1152 -47.27 23.18 67.72
CA GLY A 1152 -47.15 24.61 67.42
C GLY A 1152 -46.38 24.89 66.12
N ASP A 1153 -46.81 25.94 65.41
CA ASP A 1153 -46.30 26.30 64.07
C ASP A 1153 -45.21 27.40 64.11
N THR A 1154 -44.76 27.80 65.30
CA THR A 1154 -43.76 28.86 65.49
C THR A 1154 -42.34 28.30 65.61
N ALA A 1155 -41.44 28.76 64.73
CA ALA A 1155 -40.04 28.33 64.72
C ALA A 1155 -39.36 28.60 66.08
N ARG A 1156 -39.11 27.52 66.82
CA ARG A 1156 -38.44 27.54 68.12
C ARG A 1156 -37.41 26.43 68.15
N LEU A 1157 -36.14 26.83 68.10
CA LEU A 1157 -35.02 25.92 68.13
C LEU A 1157 -35.06 25.07 69.41
N TRP A 1158 -35.11 23.75 69.22
CA TRP A 1158 -35.10 22.78 70.30
C TRP A 1158 -34.03 21.73 70.00
N GLY A 1159 -33.07 21.52 70.90
CA GLY A 1159 -31.99 20.57 70.66
C GLY A 1159 -30.83 20.73 71.62
N ASP A 1160 -29.74 20.01 71.34
CA ASP A 1160 -28.55 19.94 72.18
C ASP A 1160 -27.30 20.34 71.39
N PHE A 1161 -26.35 20.98 72.08
CA PHE A 1161 -25.05 21.37 71.52
C PHE A 1161 -23.91 21.03 72.49
N THR A 1162 -22.85 20.41 71.97
CA THR A 1162 -21.67 20.03 72.74
C THR A 1162 -20.44 20.77 72.21
N ILE A 1163 -19.75 21.49 73.10
CA ILE A 1163 -18.49 22.17 72.82
C ILE A 1163 -17.33 21.17 72.87
N GLY A 1164 -16.36 21.35 71.96
CA GLY A 1164 -15.17 20.54 71.74
C GLY A 1164 -14.22 20.43 72.92
#